data_AF-A0A0B7IQX6-F1
#
_entry.id   AF-A0A0B7IQX6-F1
#
_cell.length_a   1.000
_cell.length_b   1.000
_cell.length_c   1.000
_cell.angle_alpha   90.00
_cell.angle_beta   90.00
_cell.angle_gamma   90.00
#
_symmetry.space_group_name_H-M   'P 1'
#
loop_
_entity.id
_entity.type
_entity.pdbx_description
1 polymer ?
#
loop_
_entity_poly.entity_id
_entity_poly.type
_entity_poly.pdbx_seq_one_letter_code
_entity_poly.pdbx_strand_id
1 'polypeptide(L)'
;MKDKENVATKGIAFTRGMQAAGVLANAKHFPGHGDTSKDSHKTLPTIDFTSQRIDSIELYPFKKLTQEGVASFMVGHLNVPALESENGKPSSLSHHIVTYILKTRLGFEGLIFTDALGMKGVADYLPVGEVDVAAFLAGNDVLLMPEDVAKGVQAVKKAYENQQISEERLAHSVRKILMAKYKVGLQKTPILELSQVNKGLHTLADDLLIEELFENALTVAKNDGQLLPLKNLQEQKIAYVKFGNDKGTFFEKTLKRYAQINTVKAESIPQLKKDLKPFDVVIIGLHKSDKTPWDAYQFTAEELVWLQEVAKEKRLILSVFTRPYTLLDVQDISNIESIVVAYQNHRIAQEKAAQLIFGAIDARGVLPVSAHPLLPVNTGISISKIGRLAYGLPESVGLDSKRLLKIDSLAHYTIEKKMAPGMQILVAKQGKVVYRKNFGTLDYNENHPVTENTIYDLASLTKILATLPEMMKMFSQNDYNINSTFSDLLPELKNTNKANIKIINAFSHNGLLQSWIPFYLKTVTPQKKPLTAYYNTQKTDDFSVPVAKNLYMRNDYKDTIYQRIVDSDLLTKKRYLYSDLPYYLFKKYLEQKSKTSLSVLVQKDFYQMLGAYRLTYFPLQHFPLEQIAPSEVDNYFRNQMVRGYVHDQGAAMQGGVGGHAGLFGNADDVAKMMQMYLQQGYYGGHWFLQPQVVSLFNTCMFCEENNRRGLGFDKPQLSEEGPTCGCVSMSSFGHSGFTGTFTWADPEHEIVYVFLSNRTYPSAENNLLIKESIRSKIQQVIYDAIITQ
;
A
#
# COMPACT_ATOMS: atom_id res chain seq x y z
N MET A 1 11.85 30.24 -14.70
CA MET A 1 12.31 29.35 -13.59
C MET A 1 12.03 30.03 -12.26
N LYS A 2 11.42 29.34 -11.28
CA LYS A 2 10.95 29.99 -10.03
C LYS A 2 11.90 29.83 -8.82
N ASP A 3 12.90 28.94 -8.88
CA ASP A 3 13.99 28.86 -7.90
C ASP A 3 15.28 28.35 -8.56
N LYS A 4 16.20 29.27 -8.86
CA LYS A 4 17.50 28.98 -9.51
C LYS A 4 18.46 28.22 -8.59
N GLU A 5 18.34 28.38 -7.28
CA GLU A 5 19.22 27.75 -6.30
C GLU A 5 18.87 26.28 -6.13
N ASN A 6 17.58 25.96 -6.05
CA ASN A 6 17.10 24.58 -6.01
C ASN A 6 17.50 23.81 -7.29
N VAL A 7 17.36 24.44 -8.46
CA VAL A 7 17.82 23.84 -9.73
C VAL A 7 19.33 23.61 -9.73
N ALA A 8 20.13 24.59 -9.27
CA ALA A 8 21.58 24.44 -9.18
C ALA A 8 21.97 23.31 -8.22
N THR A 9 21.44 23.29 -7.00
CA THR A 9 21.73 22.27 -5.99
C THR A 9 21.39 20.86 -6.47
N LYS A 10 20.21 20.66 -7.07
CA LYS A 10 19.81 19.36 -7.63
C LYS A 10 20.66 18.97 -8.84
N GLY A 11 20.97 19.93 -9.72
CA GLY A 11 21.87 19.70 -10.86
C GLY A 11 23.26 19.27 -10.41
N ILE A 12 23.81 19.90 -9.36
CA ILE A 12 25.11 19.55 -8.79
C ILE A 12 25.07 18.14 -8.19
N ALA A 13 24.06 17.82 -7.38
CA ALA A 13 23.91 16.50 -6.78
C ALA A 13 23.85 15.40 -7.86
N PHE A 14 23.05 15.62 -8.92
CA PHE A 14 22.95 14.70 -10.05
C PHE A 14 24.28 14.56 -10.81
N THR A 15 24.97 15.67 -11.05
CA THR A 15 26.29 15.71 -11.70
C THR A 15 27.33 14.94 -10.90
N ARG A 16 27.41 15.17 -9.59
CA ARG A 16 28.33 14.45 -8.69
C ARG A 16 28.05 12.95 -8.70
N GLY A 17 26.78 12.55 -8.63
CA GLY A 17 26.37 11.13 -8.69
C GLY A 17 26.79 10.45 -9.99
N MET A 18 26.46 11.04 -11.15
CA MET A 18 26.83 10.49 -12.45
C MET A 18 28.36 10.36 -12.60
N GLN A 19 29.09 11.43 -12.29
CA GLN A 19 30.54 11.47 -12.49
C GLN A 19 31.29 10.56 -11.52
N ALA A 20 30.80 10.38 -10.29
CA ALA A 20 31.35 9.41 -9.34
C ALA A 20 31.20 7.95 -9.83
N ALA A 21 30.15 7.66 -10.60
CA ALA A 21 29.95 6.37 -11.26
C ALA A 21 30.75 6.23 -12.59
N GLY A 22 31.61 7.20 -12.93
CA GLY A 22 32.39 7.20 -14.17
C GLY A 22 31.60 7.61 -15.42
N VAL A 23 30.39 8.16 -15.27
CA VAL A 23 29.57 8.68 -16.39
C VAL A 23 29.71 10.20 -16.44
N LEU A 24 30.25 10.73 -17.54
CA LEU A 24 30.39 12.19 -17.71
C LEU A 24 29.02 12.85 -17.82
N ALA A 25 28.72 13.76 -16.89
CA ALA A 25 27.47 14.51 -16.89
C ALA A 25 27.48 15.59 -17.97
N ASN A 26 26.35 15.73 -18.68
CA ASN A 26 26.14 16.73 -19.71
C ASN A 26 25.02 17.69 -19.32
N ALA A 27 25.37 18.85 -18.78
CA ALA A 27 24.38 19.82 -18.33
C ALA A 27 23.72 20.53 -19.53
N LYS A 28 22.40 20.66 -19.50
CA LYS A 28 21.62 21.11 -20.65
C LYS A 28 20.32 21.83 -20.27
N HIS A 29 19.76 22.69 -21.11
CA HIS A 29 20.32 23.18 -22.39
C HIS A 29 20.81 24.62 -22.20
N PHE A 30 22.10 24.85 -22.41
CA PHE A 30 22.73 26.17 -22.32
C PHE A 30 22.30 27.05 -23.51
N PRO A 31 22.08 28.38 -23.37
CA PRO A 31 22.22 29.21 -22.15
C PRO A 31 20.97 29.28 -21.25
N GLY A 32 20.01 28.37 -21.38
CA GLY A 32 18.84 28.26 -20.50
C GLY A 32 17.51 28.21 -21.23
N HIS A 33 17.10 27.02 -21.67
CA HIS A 33 15.88 26.80 -22.46
C HIS A 33 14.56 26.85 -21.65
N GLY A 34 14.61 26.75 -20.31
CA GLY A 34 13.46 26.37 -19.48
C GLY A 34 12.28 27.35 -19.38
N ASP A 35 12.30 28.49 -20.06
CA ASP A 35 11.23 29.51 -20.05
C ASP A 35 10.81 29.94 -21.48
N THR A 36 10.93 29.03 -22.45
CA THR A 36 10.49 29.25 -23.84
C THR A 36 9.08 28.67 -24.06
N SER A 37 8.21 29.42 -24.71
CA SER A 37 6.81 29.02 -25.00
C SER A 37 6.64 28.07 -26.20
N LYS A 38 7.72 27.73 -26.91
CA LYS A 38 7.70 26.92 -28.15
C LYS A 38 8.68 25.74 -28.08
N ASP A 39 8.27 24.62 -28.68
CA ASP A 39 9.08 23.41 -28.83
C ASP A 39 10.14 23.59 -29.93
N SER A 40 11.40 23.37 -29.57
CA SER A 40 12.57 23.44 -30.47
C SER A 40 12.52 22.44 -31.62
N HIS A 41 11.76 21.35 -31.50
CA HIS A 41 11.57 20.37 -32.59
C HIS A 41 10.76 20.91 -33.77
N LYS A 42 10.01 22.01 -33.57
CA LYS A 42 9.11 22.57 -34.58
C LYS A 42 9.53 23.96 -35.07
N THR A 43 10.16 24.75 -34.22
CA THR A 43 10.58 26.14 -34.52
C THR A 43 11.75 26.54 -33.62
N LEU A 44 12.60 27.49 -34.06
CA LEU A 44 13.63 28.09 -33.20
C LEU A 44 13.00 28.86 -32.01
N PRO A 45 13.13 28.39 -30.76
CA PRO A 45 12.57 29.08 -29.60
C PRO A 45 13.35 30.37 -29.33
N THR A 46 12.64 31.46 -29.03
CA THR A 46 13.25 32.75 -28.71
C THR A 46 13.19 33.02 -27.21
N ILE A 47 14.30 33.50 -26.64
CA ILE A 47 14.42 33.99 -25.26
C ILE A 47 14.58 35.50 -25.32
N ASP A 48 13.48 36.22 -25.07
CA ASP A 48 13.40 37.68 -25.18
C ASP A 48 13.53 38.36 -23.81
N PHE A 49 14.56 37.99 -23.04
CA PHE A 49 14.86 38.55 -21.73
C PHE A 49 16.10 39.42 -21.76
N THR A 50 16.21 40.35 -20.81
CA THR A 50 17.42 41.18 -20.67
C THR A 50 18.64 40.32 -20.32
N SER A 51 19.82 40.76 -20.77
CA SER A 51 21.09 40.09 -20.46
C SER A 51 21.32 39.94 -18.95
N GLN A 52 20.92 40.94 -18.15
CA GLN A 52 20.99 40.88 -16.69
C GLN A 52 20.11 39.78 -16.09
N ARG A 53 18.89 39.60 -16.61
CA ARG A 53 18.02 38.51 -16.17
C ARG A 53 18.63 37.16 -16.53
N ILE A 54 19.02 36.98 -17.80
CA ILE A 54 19.66 35.75 -18.29
C ILE A 54 20.88 35.40 -17.44
N ASP A 55 21.70 36.39 -17.11
CA ASP A 55 22.88 36.21 -16.26
C ASP A 55 22.56 35.75 -14.82
N SER A 56 21.50 36.30 -14.25
CA SER A 56 21.16 36.12 -12.83
C SER A 56 20.22 34.95 -12.56
N ILE A 57 19.47 34.46 -13.56
CA ILE A 57 18.49 33.38 -13.43
C ILE A 57 18.87 32.20 -14.33
N GLU A 58 18.82 32.36 -15.64
CA GLU A 58 18.98 31.25 -16.60
C GLU A 58 20.42 30.67 -16.59
N LEU A 59 21.44 31.53 -16.52
CA LEU A 59 22.85 31.12 -16.46
C LEU A 59 23.32 30.70 -15.05
N TYR A 60 22.53 30.96 -14.01
CA TYR A 60 22.94 30.70 -12.63
C TYR A 60 23.25 29.22 -12.36
N PRO A 61 22.40 28.25 -12.73
CA PRO A 61 22.74 26.83 -12.58
C PRO A 61 24.00 26.42 -13.34
N PHE A 62 24.21 26.95 -14.56
CA PHE A 62 25.39 26.64 -15.39
C PHE A 62 26.68 27.18 -14.76
N LYS A 63 26.65 28.39 -14.18
CA LYS A 63 27.77 28.95 -13.41
C LYS A 63 28.16 28.03 -12.25
N LYS A 64 27.18 27.58 -11.48
CA LYS A 64 27.39 26.69 -10.34
C LYS A 64 27.91 25.31 -10.77
N LEU A 65 27.36 24.73 -11.82
CA LEU A 65 27.82 23.46 -12.37
C LEU A 65 29.25 23.53 -12.93
N THR A 66 29.63 24.67 -13.53
CA THR A 66 31.01 24.90 -13.99
C THR A 66 31.99 24.88 -12.81
N GLN A 67 31.65 25.58 -11.72
CA GLN A 67 32.45 25.61 -10.48
C GLN A 67 32.60 24.22 -9.84
N GLU A 68 31.61 23.36 -10.03
CA GLU A 68 31.55 21.99 -9.50
C GLU A 68 32.17 20.93 -10.44
N GLY A 69 32.77 21.37 -11.56
CA GLY A 69 33.50 20.48 -12.46
C GLY A 69 32.59 19.55 -13.27
N VAL A 70 31.45 20.04 -13.75
CA VAL A 70 30.65 19.32 -14.76
C VAL A 70 31.49 19.04 -16.01
N ALA A 71 31.40 17.81 -16.54
CA ALA A 71 32.29 17.35 -17.60
C ALA A 71 31.93 17.93 -18.98
N SER A 72 30.65 18.16 -19.25
CA SER A 72 30.21 18.69 -20.53
C SER A 72 28.97 19.59 -20.42
N PHE A 73 28.80 20.47 -21.41
CA PHE A 73 27.57 21.22 -21.65
C PHE A 73 27.00 20.91 -23.03
N MET A 74 25.67 20.90 -23.12
CA MET A 74 24.94 20.92 -24.38
C MET A 74 24.36 22.30 -24.63
N VAL A 75 24.70 22.86 -25.79
CA VAL A 75 24.18 24.14 -26.27
C VAL A 75 22.92 23.89 -27.09
N GLY A 76 21.80 24.44 -26.63
CA GLY A 76 20.52 24.34 -27.34
C GLY A 76 20.51 25.21 -28.61
N HIS A 77 19.49 25.01 -29.44
CA HIS A 77 19.19 25.87 -30.59
C HIS A 77 18.18 26.93 -30.17
N LEU A 78 18.65 28.08 -29.70
CA LEU A 78 17.81 29.16 -29.16
C LEU A 78 18.17 30.49 -29.83
N ASN A 79 17.17 31.28 -30.20
CA ASN A 79 17.38 32.68 -30.57
C ASN A 79 17.41 33.52 -29.29
N VAL A 80 18.53 34.19 -29.00
CA VAL A 80 18.72 34.94 -27.74
C VAL A 80 19.22 36.35 -28.06
N PRO A 81 18.35 37.29 -28.50
CA PRO A 81 18.76 38.60 -28.99
C PRO A 81 19.59 39.43 -28.00
N ALA A 82 19.39 39.21 -26.70
CA ALA A 82 20.15 39.91 -25.67
C ALA A 82 21.60 39.42 -25.51
N LEU A 83 21.95 38.26 -26.08
CA LEU A 83 23.30 37.68 -26.08
C LEU A 83 23.90 37.54 -27.48
N GLU A 84 23.07 37.55 -28.53
CA GLU A 84 23.50 37.45 -29.93
C GLU A 84 22.87 38.57 -30.74
N SER A 85 23.72 39.42 -31.32
CA SER A 85 23.33 40.58 -32.11
C SER A 85 22.75 40.22 -33.48
N GLU A 86 23.17 39.08 -34.05
CA GLU A 86 22.66 38.60 -35.32
C GLU A 86 21.28 37.98 -35.13
N ASN A 87 20.26 38.66 -35.65
CA ASN A 87 18.87 38.27 -35.46
C ASN A 87 18.60 36.86 -36.03
N GLY A 88 17.98 36.01 -35.21
CA GLY A 88 17.61 34.65 -35.61
C GLY A 88 18.76 33.66 -35.65
N LYS A 89 19.99 34.07 -35.31
CA LYS A 89 21.13 33.15 -35.21
C LYS A 89 20.96 32.22 -34.01
N PRO A 90 20.92 30.90 -34.21
CA PRO A 90 20.81 29.94 -33.12
C PRO A 90 22.02 29.98 -32.18
N SER A 91 21.80 29.85 -30.88
CA SER A 91 22.84 29.90 -29.84
C SER A 91 23.98 28.91 -30.06
N SER A 92 23.71 27.74 -30.64
CA SER A 92 24.72 26.74 -30.99
C SER A 92 25.66 27.18 -32.11
N LEU A 93 25.27 28.15 -32.94
CA LEU A 93 26.07 28.72 -34.03
C LEU A 93 26.71 30.07 -33.65
N SER A 94 26.42 30.59 -32.45
CA SER A 94 26.93 31.89 -31.98
C SER A 94 28.29 31.73 -31.31
N HIS A 95 29.33 32.32 -31.91
CA HIS A 95 30.66 32.41 -31.28
C HIS A 95 30.62 33.24 -29.97
N HIS A 96 29.76 34.25 -29.90
CA HIS A 96 29.61 35.04 -28.68
C HIS A 96 29.06 34.18 -27.53
N ILE A 97 28.00 33.40 -27.77
CA ILE A 97 27.40 32.56 -26.72
C ILE A 97 28.31 31.38 -26.36
N VAL A 98 28.84 30.65 -27.35
CA VAL A 98 29.59 29.41 -27.12
C VAL A 98 31.03 29.67 -26.70
N THR A 99 31.74 30.61 -27.33
CA THR A 99 33.16 30.85 -27.00
C THR A 99 33.31 31.97 -25.98
N TYR A 100 32.71 33.14 -26.20
CA TYR A 100 32.91 34.25 -25.29
C TYR A 100 32.19 34.03 -23.94
N ILE A 101 30.90 33.70 -23.92
CA ILE A 101 30.18 33.52 -22.66
C ILE A 101 30.58 32.20 -21.99
N LEU A 102 30.38 31.05 -22.63
CA LEU A 102 30.59 29.75 -21.97
C LEU A 102 32.06 29.46 -21.66
N LYS A 103 32.97 29.57 -22.64
CA LYS A 103 34.39 29.25 -22.41
C LYS A 103 35.10 30.37 -21.65
N THR A 104 35.00 31.61 -22.14
CA THR A 104 35.83 32.70 -21.63
C THR A 104 35.27 33.30 -20.34
N ARG A 105 34.00 33.70 -20.32
CA ARG A 105 33.39 34.38 -19.18
C ARG A 105 33.05 33.44 -18.03
N LEU A 106 32.55 32.24 -18.32
CA LEU A 106 32.25 31.23 -17.29
C LEU A 106 33.46 30.35 -16.94
N GLY A 107 34.53 30.37 -17.74
CA GLY A 107 35.74 29.57 -17.49
C GLY A 107 35.52 28.07 -17.73
N PHE A 108 34.63 27.70 -18.64
CA PHE A 108 34.32 26.29 -18.89
C PHE A 108 35.36 25.62 -19.81
N GLU A 109 36.01 24.58 -19.30
CA GLU A 109 37.07 23.83 -20.00
C GLU A 109 36.64 22.42 -20.46
N GLY A 110 35.44 21.97 -20.06
CA GLY A 110 34.90 20.66 -20.41
C GLY A 110 34.40 20.57 -21.86
N LEU A 111 33.82 19.44 -22.25
CA LEU A 111 33.31 19.23 -23.62
C LEU A 111 32.06 20.06 -23.91
N ILE A 112 31.96 20.63 -25.10
CA ILE A 112 30.80 21.35 -25.58
C ILE A 112 30.14 20.57 -26.71
N PHE A 113 28.89 20.18 -26.49
CA PHE A 113 28.04 19.50 -27.46
C PHE A 113 27.04 20.49 -28.04
N THR A 114 26.73 20.36 -29.32
CA THR A 114 25.47 20.90 -29.84
C THR A 114 24.30 20.02 -29.39
N ASP A 115 23.09 20.56 -29.37
CA ASP A 115 21.88 19.75 -29.54
C ASP A 115 21.84 19.18 -30.98
N ALA A 116 20.83 18.36 -31.30
CA ALA A 116 20.77 17.68 -32.60
C ALA A 116 20.68 18.65 -33.78
N LEU A 117 21.73 18.72 -34.61
CA LEU A 117 21.83 19.66 -35.72
C LEU A 117 20.82 19.42 -36.85
N GLY A 118 20.26 18.22 -36.96
CA GLY A 118 19.14 17.93 -37.86
C GLY A 118 17.78 18.51 -37.41
N MET A 119 17.70 19.19 -36.26
CA MET A 119 16.46 19.84 -35.84
C MET A 119 16.17 21.08 -36.68
N LYS A 120 14.90 21.24 -37.11
CA LYS A 120 14.46 22.37 -37.95
C LYS A 120 14.86 23.75 -37.42
N GLY A 121 14.90 23.92 -36.08
CA GLY A 121 15.28 25.17 -35.45
C GLY A 121 16.70 25.67 -35.78
N VAL A 122 17.59 24.80 -36.26
CA VAL A 122 18.96 25.17 -36.71
C VAL A 122 19.23 24.76 -38.16
N ALA A 123 18.66 23.64 -38.63
CA ALA A 123 18.87 23.11 -39.97
C ALA A 123 18.38 24.09 -41.06
N ASP A 124 17.31 24.84 -40.80
CA ASP A 124 16.76 25.80 -41.77
C ASP A 124 17.58 27.11 -41.87
N TYR A 125 18.57 27.31 -40.99
CA TYR A 125 19.34 28.56 -40.93
C TYR A 125 20.48 28.63 -41.94
N LEU A 126 21.14 27.51 -42.24
CA LEU A 126 22.22 27.41 -43.23
C LEU A 126 22.08 26.12 -44.05
N PRO A 127 22.68 26.03 -45.24
CA PRO A 127 22.72 24.78 -46.01
C PRO A 127 23.34 23.61 -45.25
N VAL A 128 22.94 22.39 -45.62
CA VAL A 128 23.51 21.15 -45.09
C VAL A 128 25.03 21.15 -45.23
N GLY A 129 25.74 20.85 -44.14
CA GLY A 129 27.20 20.91 -44.05
C GLY A 129 27.73 22.28 -43.60
N GLU A 130 27.11 23.39 -44.01
CA GLU A 130 27.51 24.73 -43.54
C GLU A 130 27.09 24.96 -42.08
N VAL A 131 25.95 24.40 -41.66
CA VAL A 131 25.52 24.37 -40.25
C VAL A 131 26.60 23.73 -39.37
N ASP A 132 27.17 22.61 -39.81
CA ASP A 132 28.21 21.87 -39.07
C ASP A 132 29.48 22.71 -38.91
N VAL A 133 29.92 23.35 -39.99
CA VAL A 133 31.09 24.25 -39.99
C VAL A 133 30.83 25.44 -39.06
N ALA A 134 29.67 26.08 -39.16
CA ALA A 134 29.29 27.21 -38.32
C ALA A 134 29.24 26.83 -36.83
N ALA A 135 28.68 25.67 -36.49
CA ALA A 135 28.66 25.16 -35.12
C ALA A 135 30.07 24.89 -34.59
N PHE A 136 30.95 24.31 -35.40
CA PHE A 136 32.34 24.08 -35.02
C PHE A 136 33.10 25.38 -34.78
N LEU A 137 32.95 26.36 -35.68
CA LEU A 137 33.56 27.68 -35.58
C LEU A 137 33.02 28.48 -34.38
N ALA A 138 31.76 28.29 -33.99
CA ALA A 138 31.20 28.90 -32.79
C ALA A 138 31.92 28.47 -31.50
N GLY A 139 32.52 27.27 -31.49
CA GLY A 139 33.31 26.77 -30.36
C GLY A 139 32.89 25.39 -29.83
N ASN A 140 31.92 24.73 -30.48
CA ASN A 140 31.50 23.38 -30.09
C ASN A 140 32.61 22.35 -30.37
N ASP A 141 32.67 21.30 -29.55
CA ASP A 141 33.64 20.21 -29.71
C ASP A 141 33.02 18.99 -30.41
N VAL A 142 31.77 18.67 -30.08
CA VAL A 142 31.05 17.52 -30.62
C VAL A 142 29.73 17.97 -31.25
N LEU A 143 29.58 17.68 -32.55
CA LEU A 143 28.41 18.01 -33.33
C LEU A 143 27.42 16.83 -33.28
N LEU A 144 26.34 16.99 -32.53
CA LEU A 144 25.35 15.93 -32.31
C LEU A 144 24.39 15.84 -33.51
N MET A 145 24.25 14.63 -34.07
CA MET A 145 23.27 14.30 -35.12
C MET A 145 23.16 15.35 -36.26
N PRO A 146 24.23 15.58 -37.05
CA PRO A 146 24.14 16.30 -38.32
C PRO A 146 23.00 15.77 -39.20
N GLU A 147 22.38 16.65 -39.99
CA GLU A 147 21.34 16.25 -40.96
C GLU A 147 21.89 15.23 -41.98
N ASP A 148 23.11 15.45 -42.47
CA ASP A 148 23.86 14.53 -43.31
C ASP A 148 25.32 14.48 -42.85
N VAL A 149 25.67 13.39 -42.14
CA VAL A 149 27.01 13.20 -41.56
C VAL A 149 28.10 13.23 -42.64
N ALA A 150 27.86 12.66 -43.82
CA ALA A 150 28.87 12.60 -44.87
C ALA A 150 29.16 13.99 -45.44
N LYS A 151 28.10 14.77 -45.72
CA LYS A 151 28.25 16.17 -46.16
C LYS A 151 28.86 17.05 -45.08
N GLY A 152 28.47 16.89 -43.82
CA GLY A 152 29.08 17.62 -42.69
C GLY A 152 30.58 17.39 -42.59
N VAL A 153 31.04 16.13 -42.69
CA VAL A 153 32.47 15.80 -42.70
C VAL A 153 33.19 16.42 -43.90
N GLN A 154 32.60 16.38 -45.09
CA GLN A 154 33.18 17.01 -46.28
C GLN A 154 33.29 18.53 -46.13
N ALA A 155 32.26 19.18 -45.60
CA ALA A 155 32.24 20.62 -45.37
C ALA A 155 33.30 21.05 -44.35
N VAL A 156 33.45 20.33 -43.24
CA VAL A 156 34.50 20.60 -42.23
C VAL A 156 35.90 20.39 -42.82
N LYS A 157 36.11 19.34 -43.62
CA LYS A 157 37.40 19.12 -44.33
C LYS A 157 37.72 20.28 -45.27
N LYS A 158 36.75 20.70 -46.08
CA LYS A 158 36.90 21.84 -47.00
C LYS A 158 37.19 23.14 -46.24
N ALA A 159 36.51 23.38 -45.12
CA ALA A 159 36.76 24.55 -44.28
C ALA A 159 38.16 24.54 -43.65
N TYR A 160 38.67 23.36 -43.28
CA TYR A 160 40.05 23.19 -42.82
C TYR A 160 41.08 23.42 -43.94
N GLU A 161 40.90 22.80 -45.11
CA GLU A 161 41.76 22.98 -46.29
C GLU A 161 41.82 24.45 -46.74
N ASN A 162 40.69 25.16 -46.64
CA ASN A 162 40.58 26.59 -46.94
C ASN A 162 41.07 27.51 -45.81
N GLN A 163 41.67 26.97 -44.74
CA GLN A 163 42.17 27.72 -43.58
C GLN A 163 41.10 28.51 -42.81
N GLN A 164 39.82 28.21 -43.00
CA GLN A 164 38.73 28.75 -42.17
C GLN A 164 38.75 28.12 -40.77
N ILE A 165 39.19 26.86 -40.67
CA ILE A 165 39.47 26.17 -39.41
C ILE A 165 40.99 26.03 -39.29
N SER A 166 41.58 26.55 -38.21
CA SER A 166 43.01 26.35 -37.93
C SER A 166 43.28 24.95 -37.37
N GLU A 167 44.50 24.45 -37.59
CA GLU A 167 44.98 23.19 -37.02
C GLU A 167 44.90 23.21 -35.48
N GLU A 168 45.25 24.33 -34.84
CA GLU A 168 45.15 24.49 -33.39
C GLU A 168 43.69 24.35 -32.90
N ARG A 169 42.73 24.98 -33.59
CA ARG A 169 41.32 24.92 -33.23
C ARG A 169 40.78 23.49 -33.37
N LEU A 170 41.18 22.78 -34.43
CA LEU A 170 40.83 21.37 -34.66
C LEU A 170 41.44 20.46 -33.60
N ALA A 171 42.75 20.55 -33.40
CA ALA A 171 43.50 19.77 -32.41
C ALA A 171 42.97 20.00 -30.99
N HIS A 172 42.53 21.21 -30.65
CA HIS A 172 41.93 21.52 -29.35
C HIS A 172 40.67 20.68 -29.07
N SER A 173 39.70 20.64 -29.99
CA SER A 173 38.49 19.82 -29.84
C SER A 173 38.82 18.32 -29.76
N VAL A 174 39.68 17.85 -30.67
CA VAL A 174 40.09 16.43 -30.71
C VAL A 174 40.77 16.02 -29.41
N ARG A 175 41.67 16.85 -28.87
CA ARG A 175 42.34 16.60 -27.60
C ARG A 175 41.35 16.50 -26.44
N LYS A 176 40.36 17.41 -26.35
CA LYS A 176 39.33 17.34 -25.31
C LYS A 176 38.50 16.06 -25.41
N ILE A 177 38.12 15.63 -26.61
CA ILE A 177 37.38 14.39 -26.83
C ILE A 177 38.21 13.18 -26.39
N LEU A 178 39.50 13.12 -26.76
CA LEU A 178 40.40 12.06 -26.35
C LEU A 178 40.64 12.06 -24.83
N MET A 179 40.79 13.23 -24.21
CA MET A 179 40.91 13.36 -22.75
C MET A 179 39.65 12.87 -22.03
N ALA A 180 38.46 13.20 -22.54
CA ALA A 180 37.20 12.72 -21.98
C ALA A 180 37.08 11.19 -22.06
N LYS A 181 37.43 10.59 -23.21
CA LYS A 181 37.49 9.13 -23.40
C LYS A 181 38.48 8.48 -22.43
N TYR A 182 39.67 9.07 -22.29
CA TYR A 182 40.69 8.58 -21.37
C TYR A 182 40.23 8.66 -19.90
N LYS A 183 39.58 9.75 -19.51
CA LYS A 183 39.07 10.00 -18.15
C LYS A 183 38.10 8.92 -17.67
N VAL A 184 37.30 8.36 -18.58
CA VAL A 184 36.33 7.29 -18.27
C VAL A 184 36.81 5.89 -18.66
N GLY A 185 38.10 5.72 -18.95
CA GLY A 185 38.70 4.40 -19.15
C GLY A 185 38.54 3.79 -20.55
N LEU A 186 38.03 4.53 -21.54
CA LEU A 186 37.77 4.01 -22.90
C LEU A 186 39.03 3.83 -23.76
N GLN A 187 40.22 4.11 -23.23
CA GLN A 187 41.48 3.67 -23.81
C GLN A 187 41.67 2.15 -23.74
N LYS A 188 40.88 1.46 -22.91
CA LYS A 188 40.75 0.01 -22.90
C LYS A 188 39.38 -0.34 -23.46
N THR A 189 39.30 -1.29 -24.39
CA THR A 189 38.00 -1.83 -24.81
C THR A 189 37.40 -2.62 -23.66
N PRO A 190 36.29 -2.18 -23.04
CA PRO A 190 35.66 -2.97 -21.99
C PRO A 190 35.04 -4.22 -22.61
N ILE A 191 35.42 -5.40 -22.12
CA ILE A 191 34.69 -6.65 -22.42
C ILE A 191 33.49 -6.67 -21.48
N LEU A 192 32.30 -6.40 -22.01
CA LEU A 192 31.06 -6.44 -21.26
C LEU A 192 30.41 -7.82 -21.37
N GLU A 193 30.40 -8.55 -20.27
CA GLU A 193 29.57 -9.74 -20.14
C GLU A 193 28.11 -9.33 -19.94
N LEU A 194 27.25 -9.59 -20.94
CA LEU A 194 25.82 -9.25 -20.86
C LEU A 194 25.15 -9.81 -19.61
N SER A 195 25.61 -10.97 -19.12
CA SER A 195 25.15 -11.57 -17.89
C SER A 195 25.42 -10.72 -16.65
N GLN A 196 26.52 -9.97 -16.60
CA GLN A 196 26.86 -9.07 -15.51
C GLN A 196 26.05 -7.78 -15.59
N VAL A 197 25.87 -7.23 -16.79
CA VAL A 197 25.03 -6.04 -17.02
C VAL A 197 23.60 -6.30 -16.55
N ASN A 198 23.00 -7.42 -16.95
CA ASN A 198 21.63 -7.76 -16.56
C ASN A 198 21.46 -7.95 -15.05
N LYS A 199 22.51 -8.39 -14.33
CA LYS A 199 22.49 -8.52 -12.87
C LYS A 199 22.57 -7.18 -12.13
N GLY A 200 23.16 -6.17 -12.76
CA GLY A 200 23.37 -4.84 -12.18
C GLY A 200 22.29 -3.81 -12.51
N LEU A 201 21.29 -4.16 -13.32
CA LEU A 201 20.17 -3.30 -13.68
C LEU A 201 18.89 -3.75 -12.96
N HIS A 202 18.02 -2.79 -12.63
CA HIS A 202 16.74 -3.04 -11.96
C HIS A 202 16.92 -3.88 -10.70
N THR A 203 17.93 -3.54 -9.92
CA THR A 203 18.23 -4.23 -8.68
C THR A 203 17.21 -3.86 -7.63
N LEU A 204 17.12 -4.67 -6.59
CA LEU A 204 16.26 -4.40 -5.45
C LEU A 204 16.65 -3.11 -4.72
N ALA A 205 17.94 -2.74 -4.73
CA ALA A 205 18.40 -1.46 -4.20
C ALA A 205 17.82 -0.29 -5.01
N ASP A 206 17.71 -0.43 -6.33
CA ASP A 206 17.07 0.56 -7.20
C ASP A 206 15.58 0.70 -6.88
N ASP A 207 14.87 -0.42 -6.73
CA ASP A 207 13.43 -0.41 -6.38
C ASP A 207 13.17 0.24 -5.02
N LEU A 208 14.01 -0.04 -4.01
CA LEU A 208 13.94 0.59 -2.69
C LEU A 208 14.18 2.10 -2.77
N LEU A 209 15.21 2.51 -3.51
CA LEU A 209 15.51 3.92 -3.72
C LEU A 209 14.34 4.62 -4.42
N ILE A 210 13.74 3.99 -5.42
CA ILE A 210 12.56 4.54 -6.12
C ILE A 210 11.38 4.70 -5.15
N GLU A 211 11.09 3.72 -4.30
CA GLU A 211 10.06 3.86 -3.25
C GLU A 211 10.34 5.04 -2.33
N GLU A 212 11.56 5.15 -1.81
CA GLU A 212 11.97 6.24 -0.92
C GLU A 212 11.87 7.61 -1.60
N LEU A 213 12.30 7.71 -2.86
CA LEU A 213 12.22 8.95 -3.64
C LEU A 213 10.77 9.38 -3.84
N PHE A 214 9.87 8.46 -4.18
CA PHE A 214 8.46 8.80 -4.32
C PHE A 214 7.83 9.21 -2.98
N GLU A 215 8.07 8.46 -1.90
CA GLU A 215 7.56 8.81 -0.56
C GLU A 215 7.98 10.22 -0.13
N ASN A 216 9.26 10.58 -0.33
CA ASN A 216 9.76 11.90 0.03
C ASN A 216 9.34 13.01 -0.95
N ALA A 217 9.05 12.67 -2.21
CA ALA A 217 8.59 13.64 -3.19
C ALA A 217 7.13 14.03 -3.02
N LEU A 218 6.26 13.12 -2.56
CA LEU A 218 4.81 13.36 -2.41
C LEU A 218 4.55 14.66 -1.65
N THR A 219 3.76 15.53 -2.28
CA THR A 219 3.49 16.87 -1.76
C THR A 219 2.00 17.07 -1.52
N VAL A 220 1.64 17.42 -0.28
CA VAL A 220 0.30 17.93 0.02
C VAL A 220 0.33 19.44 -0.16
N ALA A 221 -0.20 19.92 -1.27
CA ALA A 221 -0.17 21.33 -1.63
C ALA A 221 -1.26 22.14 -0.89
N LYS A 222 -2.36 21.49 -0.50
CA LYS A 222 -3.49 22.10 0.21
C LYS A 222 -4.14 21.06 1.14
N ASN A 223 -4.60 21.48 2.32
CA ASN A 223 -5.24 20.60 3.32
C ASN A 223 -6.10 21.41 4.31
N ASP A 224 -7.18 22.01 3.81
CA ASP A 224 -8.08 22.84 4.61
C ASP A 224 -8.90 21.97 5.56
N GLY A 225 -9.19 22.51 6.75
CA GLY A 225 -9.90 21.77 7.80
C GLY A 225 -9.16 20.52 8.29
N GLN A 226 -7.88 20.34 7.92
CA GLN A 226 -7.08 19.15 8.22
C GLN A 226 -7.77 17.84 7.80
N LEU A 227 -8.37 17.83 6.60
CA LEU A 227 -9.03 16.64 6.06
C LEU A 227 -8.05 15.45 5.94
N LEU A 228 -6.81 15.68 5.53
CA LEU A 228 -5.75 14.68 5.53
C LEU A 228 -4.95 14.71 6.85
N PRO A 229 -4.59 13.53 7.40
CA PRO A 229 -4.99 12.20 6.93
C PRO A 229 -6.46 11.90 7.27
N LEU A 230 -7.12 11.08 6.44
CA LEU A 230 -8.51 10.66 6.68
C LEU A 230 -8.62 9.83 7.97
N LYS A 231 -9.34 10.39 8.95
CA LYS A 231 -9.69 9.78 10.24
C LYS A 231 -11.21 9.54 10.30
N ASN A 232 -11.69 8.91 11.38
CA ASN A 232 -13.13 8.68 11.64
C ASN A 232 -13.87 8.03 10.47
N LEU A 233 -13.31 6.94 9.93
CA LEU A 233 -13.85 6.29 8.72
C LEU A 233 -15.29 5.79 8.88
N GLN A 234 -15.71 5.50 10.11
CA GLN A 234 -17.08 5.10 10.44
C GLN A 234 -18.12 6.18 10.15
N GLU A 235 -17.72 7.44 10.07
CA GLU A 235 -18.59 8.60 9.83
C GLU A 235 -18.56 9.07 8.37
N GLN A 236 -17.79 8.42 7.50
CA GLN A 236 -17.53 8.91 6.15
C GLN A 236 -17.89 7.89 5.09
N LYS A 237 -18.76 8.29 4.17
CA LYS A 237 -18.97 7.58 2.90
C LYS A 237 -18.06 8.18 1.84
N ILE A 238 -17.16 7.35 1.32
CA ILE A 238 -16.09 7.81 0.43
C ILE A 238 -16.32 7.28 -0.99
N ALA A 239 -16.38 8.20 -1.96
CA ALA A 239 -16.38 7.86 -3.37
C ALA A 239 -15.02 8.14 -4.02
N TYR A 240 -14.70 7.37 -5.05
CA TYR A 240 -13.57 7.62 -5.93
C TYR A 240 -14.05 7.88 -7.36
N VAL A 241 -13.56 8.95 -7.97
CA VAL A 241 -13.82 9.31 -9.37
C VAL A 241 -12.49 9.41 -10.11
N LYS A 242 -12.37 8.67 -11.20
CA LYS A 242 -11.14 8.61 -12.01
C LYS A 242 -11.23 9.62 -13.15
N PHE A 243 -10.30 10.58 -13.18
CA PHE A 243 -10.08 11.48 -14.32
C PHE A 243 -8.87 11.04 -15.15
N GLY A 244 -8.75 11.60 -16.35
CA GLY A 244 -7.67 11.37 -17.29
C GLY A 244 -7.83 10.11 -18.15
N ASN A 245 -6.86 9.86 -19.03
CA ASN A 245 -6.88 8.80 -20.03
C ASN A 245 -6.22 7.48 -19.58
N ASP A 246 -5.58 7.45 -18.41
CA ASP A 246 -4.99 6.24 -17.86
C ASP A 246 -5.91 5.58 -16.81
N LYS A 247 -5.58 4.36 -16.39
CA LYS A 247 -6.44 3.48 -15.62
C LYS A 247 -6.51 3.83 -14.13
N GLY A 248 -5.45 4.38 -13.54
CA GLY A 248 -5.41 4.71 -12.10
C GLY A 248 -5.62 3.49 -11.17
N THR A 249 -5.39 2.28 -11.67
CA THR A 249 -5.79 1.03 -11.00
C THR A 249 -5.05 0.79 -9.68
N PHE A 250 -3.79 1.23 -9.60
CA PHE A 250 -2.98 1.03 -8.40
C PHE A 250 -3.42 1.96 -7.27
N PHE A 251 -3.82 3.18 -7.61
CA PHE A 251 -4.41 4.13 -6.66
C PHE A 251 -5.72 3.59 -6.10
N GLU A 252 -6.68 3.24 -6.97
CA GLU A 252 -7.98 2.69 -6.55
C GLU A 252 -7.85 1.44 -5.68
N LYS A 253 -7.03 0.47 -6.11
CA LYS A 253 -6.80 -0.76 -5.34
C LYS A 253 -6.20 -0.48 -3.97
N THR A 254 -5.35 0.54 -3.85
CA THR A 254 -4.71 0.89 -2.57
C THR A 254 -5.65 1.66 -1.65
N LEU A 255 -6.50 2.56 -2.18
CA LEU A 255 -7.54 3.22 -1.39
C LEU A 255 -8.49 2.19 -0.74
N LYS A 256 -8.89 1.16 -1.50
CA LYS A 256 -9.73 0.03 -1.03
C LYS A 256 -9.06 -0.86 0.04
N ARG A 257 -7.78 -0.65 0.36
CA ARG A 257 -7.13 -1.31 1.50
C ARG A 257 -7.46 -0.61 2.81
N TYR A 258 -7.84 0.67 2.79
CA TYR A 258 -8.04 1.47 4.01
C TYR A 258 -9.49 1.71 4.37
N ALA A 259 -10.39 1.79 3.39
CA ALA A 259 -11.81 2.04 3.61
C ALA A 259 -12.65 1.39 2.51
N GLN A 260 -13.96 1.31 2.74
CA GLN A 260 -14.90 0.98 1.68
C GLN A 260 -14.99 2.16 0.70
N ILE A 261 -14.48 1.95 -0.52
CA ILE A 261 -14.45 2.97 -1.58
C ILE A 261 -15.40 2.57 -2.70
N ASN A 262 -16.36 3.45 -3.01
CA ASN A 262 -17.26 3.29 -4.14
C ASN A 262 -16.71 4.04 -5.36
N THR A 263 -16.36 3.30 -6.41
CA THR A 263 -15.91 3.89 -7.66
C THR A 263 -17.12 4.36 -8.46
N VAL A 264 -17.21 5.67 -8.71
CA VAL A 264 -18.29 6.27 -9.49
C VAL A 264 -17.80 6.55 -10.90
N LYS A 265 -18.57 6.07 -11.88
CA LYS A 265 -18.38 6.36 -13.31
C LYS A 265 -19.65 7.04 -13.80
N ALA A 266 -19.49 8.21 -14.40
CA ALA A 266 -20.59 8.97 -14.97
C ALA A 266 -20.23 9.37 -16.40
N GLU A 267 -21.25 9.53 -17.23
CA GLU A 267 -21.15 10.03 -18.60
C GLU A 267 -21.62 11.49 -18.72
N SER A 268 -22.15 12.06 -17.62
CA SER A 268 -22.62 13.43 -17.58
C SER A 268 -22.62 14.00 -16.14
N ILE A 269 -22.59 15.32 -16.01
CA ILE A 269 -22.66 16.01 -14.70
C ILE A 269 -23.92 15.65 -13.91
N PRO A 270 -25.15 15.65 -14.48
CA PRO A 270 -26.34 15.29 -13.73
C PRO A 270 -26.27 13.88 -13.14
N GLN A 271 -25.73 12.93 -13.91
CA GLN A 271 -25.49 11.57 -13.41
C GLN A 271 -24.43 11.56 -12.31
N LEU A 272 -23.29 12.24 -12.52
CA LEU A 272 -22.22 12.32 -11.52
C LEU A 272 -22.74 12.87 -10.19
N LYS A 273 -23.49 13.98 -10.20
CA LYS A 273 -24.07 14.58 -9.00
C LYS A 273 -25.07 13.65 -8.31
N LYS A 274 -25.92 12.97 -9.09
CA LYS A 274 -26.86 11.98 -8.57
C LYS A 274 -26.14 10.82 -7.88
N ASP A 275 -25.12 10.27 -8.53
CA ASP A 275 -24.38 9.10 -8.04
C ASP A 275 -23.46 9.45 -6.86
N LEU A 276 -22.98 10.70 -6.78
CA LEU A 276 -22.19 11.20 -5.65
C LEU A 276 -23.03 11.68 -4.46
N LYS A 277 -24.35 11.84 -4.62
CA LYS A 277 -25.26 12.31 -3.55
C LYS A 277 -25.07 11.54 -2.23
N PRO A 278 -24.92 10.20 -2.19
CA PRO A 278 -24.79 9.44 -0.94
C PRO A 278 -23.46 9.59 -0.20
N PHE A 279 -22.46 10.25 -0.80
CA PHE A 279 -21.09 10.29 -0.29
C PHE A 279 -20.76 11.65 0.34
N ASP A 280 -19.95 11.63 1.39
CA ASP A 280 -19.53 12.83 2.14
C ASP A 280 -18.19 13.35 1.63
N VAL A 281 -17.29 12.42 1.30
CA VAL A 281 -15.93 12.69 0.81
C VAL A 281 -15.78 12.09 -0.59
N VAL A 282 -15.23 12.87 -1.50
CA VAL A 282 -14.90 12.42 -2.86
C VAL A 282 -13.41 12.53 -3.08
N ILE A 283 -12.80 11.45 -3.57
CA ILE A 283 -11.40 11.42 -4.00
C ILE A 283 -11.41 11.44 -5.53
N ILE A 284 -10.78 12.45 -6.13
CA ILE A 284 -10.56 12.52 -7.58
C ILE A 284 -9.09 12.22 -7.86
N GLY A 285 -8.83 11.22 -8.72
CA GLY A 285 -7.48 10.94 -9.23
C GLY A 285 -7.34 11.38 -10.68
N LEU A 286 -6.46 12.34 -10.97
CA LEU A 286 -6.12 12.73 -12.34
C LEU A 286 -4.99 11.84 -12.87
N HIS A 287 -5.32 10.88 -13.72
CA HIS A 287 -4.39 9.91 -14.27
C HIS A 287 -4.13 10.15 -15.76
N LYS A 288 -2.97 10.75 -16.08
CA LYS A 288 -2.52 10.97 -17.46
C LYS A 288 -1.38 10.00 -17.78
N SER A 289 -1.35 9.51 -19.02
CA SER A 289 -0.31 8.61 -19.51
C SER A 289 1.10 9.21 -19.34
N ASP A 290 2.02 8.40 -18.85
CA ASP A 290 3.46 8.69 -18.74
C ASP A 290 4.30 7.91 -19.78
N LYS A 291 3.63 7.25 -20.75
CA LYS A 291 4.29 6.47 -21.81
C LYS A 291 5.13 7.31 -22.75
N THR A 292 4.72 8.56 -22.98
CA THR A 292 5.43 9.48 -23.87
C THR A 292 5.45 10.88 -23.25
N PRO A 293 6.52 11.67 -23.49
CA PRO A 293 6.58 13.05 -23.02
C PRO A 293 5.60 13.99 -23.75
N TRP A 294 5.02 13.53 -24.87
CA TRP A 294 4.12 14.28 -25.76
C TRP A 294 2.64 14.16 -25.36
N ASP A 295 2.32 13.22 -24.47
CA ASP A 295 0.95 13.01 -24.01
C ASP A 295 0.48 14.23 -23.20
N ALA A 296 -0.78 14.63 -23.38
CA ALA A 296 -1.35 15.77 -22.69
C ALA A 296 -1.42 15.54 -21.17
N TYR A 297 -0.99 16.54 -20.40
CA TYR A 297 -1.01 16.50 -18.93
C TYR A 297 -2.21 17.28 -18.34
N GLN A 298 -2.85 18.11 -19.15
CA GLN A 298 -3.94 19.01 -18.77
C GLN A 298 -5.23 18.25 -18.50
N PHE A 299 -6.10 18.84 -17.69
CA PHE A 299 -7.50 18.45 -17.63
C PHE A 299 -8.18 18.68 -18.99
N THR A 300 -9.23 17.91 -19.30
CA THR A 300 -10.16 18.31 -20.35
C THR A 300 -11.06 19.44 -19.85
N ALA A 301 -11.65 20.21 -20.78
CA ALA A 301 -12.62 21.24 -20.42
C ALA A 301 -13.80 20.67 -19.62
N GLU A 302 -14.24 19.46 -19.96
CA GLU A 302 -15.28 18.73 -19.24
C GLU A 302 -14.84 18.36 -17.81
N GLU A 303 -13.64 17.79 -17.64
CA GLU A 303 -13.08 17.45 -16.33
C GLU A 303 -13.00 18.67 -15.40
N LEU A 304 -12.63 19.85 -15.93
CA LEU A 304 -12.60 21.09 -15.15
C LEU A 304 -13.99 21.50 -14.64
N VAL A 305 -15.02 21.39 -15.46
CA VAL A 305 -16.41 21.69 -15.03
C VAL A 305 -16.85 20.68 -13.97
N TRP A 306 -16.57 19.39 -14.19
CA TRP A 306 -16.94 18.33 -13.23
C TRP A 306 -16.22 18.52 -11.89
N LEU A 307 -14.94 18.88 -11.92
CA LEU A 307 -14.15 19.17 -10.72
C LEU A 307 -14.83 20.26 -9.87
N GLN A 308 -15.21 21.38 -10.49
CA GLN A 308 -15.86 22.50 -9.82
C GLN A 308 -17.25 22.14 -9.27
N GLU A 309 -18.05 21.38 -10.03
CA GLU A 309 -19.37 20.96 -9.57
C GLU A 309 -19.30 20.00 -8.38
N VAL A 310 -18.31 19.09 -8.35
CA VAL A 310 -18.09 18.21 -7.19
C VAL A 310 -17.60 19.00 -6.00
N ALA A 311 -16.63 19.90 -6.18
CA ALA A 311 -16.04 20.72 -5.12
C ALA A 311 -17.08 21.58 -4.37
N LYS A 312 -18.12 22.06 -5.06
CA LYS A 312 -19.20 22.87 -4.43
C LYS A 312 -20.06 22.10 -3.42
N GLU A 313 -20.18 20.79 -3.57
CA GLU A 313 -21.16 19.99 -2.80
C GLU A 313 -20.52 18.96 -1.88
N LYS A 314 -19.23 18.66 -2.07
CA LYS A 314 -18.54 17.52 -1.45
C LYS A 314 -17.18 17.94 -0.91
N ARG A 315 -16.76 17.29 0.17
CA ARG A 315 -15.39 17.41 0.67
C ARG A 315 -14.46 16.68 -0.28
N LEU A 316 -13.62 17.42 -1.00
CA LEU A 316 -12.88 16.93 -2.15
C LEU A 316 -11.39 16.78 -1.85
N ILE A 317 -10.86 15.59 -2.16
CA ILE A 317 -9.43 15.29 -2.23
C ILE A 317 -9.04 15.12 -3.69
N LEU A 318 -8.28 16.06 -4.25
CA LEU A 318 -7.72 15.97 -5.59
C LEU A 318 -6.30 15.39 -5.54
N SER A 319 -6.09 14.25 -6.20
CA SER A 319 -4.77 13.61 -6.37
C SER A 319 -4.29 13.76 -7.81
N VAL A 320 -3.15 14.42 -8.00
CA VAL A 320 -2.58 14.76 -9.31
C VAL A 320 -1.40 13.84 -9.62
N PHE A 321 -1.58 12.94 -10.59
CA PHE A 321 -0.55 11.99 -11.05
C PHE A 321 0.13 12.45 -12.35
N THR A 322 0.38 13.76 -12.44
CA THR A 322 1.04 14.38 -13.59
C THR A 322 1.72 15.68 -13.16
N ARG A 323 2.21 16.45 -14.13
CA ARG A 323 2.93 17.70 -13.90
C ARG A 323 2.08 18.68 -13.06
N PRO A 324 2.65 19.36 -12.05
CA PRO A 324 1.90 20.30 -11.20
C PRO A 324 1.22 21.43 -11.98
N TYR A 325 1.74 21.77 -13.16
CA TYR A 325 1.19 22.80 -14.05
C TYR A 325 -0.25 22.55 -14.50
N THR A 326 -0.76 21.32 -14.41
CA THR A 326 -2.18 21.03 -14.68
C THR A 326 -3.12 21.81 -13.74
N LEU A 327 -2.63 22.19 -12.56
CA LEU A 327 -3.40 23.00 -11.60
C LEU A 327 -3.55 24.47 -12.03
N LEU A 328 -2.77 24.95 -13.00
CA LEU A 328 -2.96 26.30 -13.57
C LEU A 328 -4.26 26.42 -14.36
N ASP A 329 -4.79 25.29 -14.85
CA ASP A 329 -6.04 25.23 -15.60
C ASP A 329 -7.27 25.31 -14.67
N VAL A 330 -7.09 25.09 -13.36
CA VAL A 330 -8.15 25.14 -12.36
C VAL A 330 -8.31 26.58 -11.87
N GLN A 331 -9.42 27.21 -12.24
CA GLN A 331 -9.67 28.64 -11.95
C GLN A 331 -9.81 28.95 -10.46
N ASP A 332 -10.48 28.07 -9.72
CA ASP A 332 -10.73 28.23 -8.29
C ASP A 332 -10.45 26.92 -7.54
N ILE A 333 -9.65 27.02 -6.49
CA ILE A 333 -9.30 25.90 -5.61
C ILE A 333 -9.81 26.11 -4.18
N SER A 334 -10.63 27.13 -3.90
CA SER A 334 -11.13 27.41 -2.54
C SER A 334 -11.95 26.25 -1.98
N ASN A 335 -12.80 25.65 -2.82
CA ASN A 335 -13.63 24.48 -2.49
C ASN A 335 -12.89 23.12 -2.66
N ILE A 336 -11.59 23.24 -2.90
CA ILE A 336 -10.47 22.29 -2.84
C ILE A 336 -10.02 21.75 -1.48
N GLU A 337 -10.75 20.97 -0.67
CA GLU A 337 -10.27 20.70 0.72
C GLU A 337 -8.84 20.15 0.76
N SER A 338 -8.47 19.22 -0.12
CA SER A 338 -7.09 18.72 -0.16
C SER A 338 -6.58 18.49 -1.57
N ILE A 339 -5.30 18.84 -1.80
CA ILE A 339 -4.62 18.62 -3.07
C ILE A 339 -3.31 17.86 -2.79
N VAL A 340 -3.21 16.65 -3.32
CA VAL A 340 -2.02 15.80 -3.28
C VAL A 340 -1.38 15.78 -4.66
N VAL A 341 -0.12 16.17 -4.76
CA VAL A 341 0.66 16.14 -5.99
C VAL A 341 1.65 14.99 -5.94
N ALA A 342 1.40 13.98 -6.77
CA ALA A 342 2.21 12.77 -6.88
C ALA A 342 3.14 12.76 -8.11
N TYR A 343 3.07 13.82 -8.93
CA TYR A 343 3.96 14.15 -10.07
C TYR A 343 3.91 13.23 -11.28
N GLN A 344 3.83 11.92 -11.07
CA GLN A 344 3.86 10.91 -12.13
C GLN A 344 2.76 9.88 -11.93
N ASN A 345 2.32 9.28 -13.03
CA ASN A 345 1.34 8.20 -13.01
C ASN A 345 1.96 6.83 -12.75
N HIS A 346 3.23 6.81 -12.36
CA HIS A 346 3.97 5.63 -11.95
C HIS A 346 3.24 4.85 -10.85
N ARG A 347 3.34 3.50 -10.90
CA ARG A 347 2.71 2.59 -9.93
C ARG A 347 2.97 3.02 -8.48
N ILE A 348 4.23 3.24 -8.14
CA ILE A 348 4.63 3.56 -6.76
C ILE A 348 4.04 4.89 -6.31
N ALA A 349 4.02 5.92 -7.17
CA ALA A 349 3.41 7.21 -6.85
C ALA A 349 1.92 7.06 -6.50
N GLN A 350 1.19 6.27 -7.30
CA GLN A 350 -0.21 5.92 -7.04
C GLN A 350 -0.40 5.24 -5.70
N GLU A 351 0.38 4.18 -5.42
CA GLU A 351 0.23 3.44 -4.16
C GLU A 351 0.58 4.31 -2.95
N LYS A 352 1.68 5.05 -2.98
CA LYS A 352 2.12 5.90 -1.87
C LYS A 352 1.16 7.08 -1.64
N ALA A 353 0.60 7.69 -2.69
CA ALA A 353 -0.40 8.75 -2.54
C ALA A 353 -1.66 8.26 -1.79
N ALA A 354 -2.14 7.05 -2.10
CA ALA A 354 -3.26 6.45 -1.37
C ALA A 354 -2.91 6.16 0.10
N GLN A 355 -1.69 5.67 0.37
CA GLN A 355 -1.20 5.45 1.74
C GLN A 355 -1.12 6.77 2.53
N LEU A 356 -0.66 7.85 1.91
CA LEU A 356 -0.57 9.18 2.49
C LEU A 356 -1.97 9.72 2.85
N ILE A 357 -2.96 9.57 1.96
CA ILE A 357 -4.33 10.06 2.20
C ILE A 357 -4.91 9.49 3.51
N PHE A 358 -4.62 8.23 3.82
CA PHE A 358 -5.07 7.59 5.05
C PHE A 358 -4.08 7.70 6.22
N GLY A 359 -2.95 8.38 6.04
CA GLY A 359 -1.93 8.59 7.07
C GLY A 359 -1.15 7.31 7.42
N ALA A 360 -0.96 6.40 6.48
CA ALA A 360 -0.07 5.25 6.66
C ALA A 360 1.42 5.63 6.47
N ILE A 361 1.69 6.69 5.70
CA ILE A 361 3.01 7.29 5.52
C ILE A 361 2.95 8.80 5.77
N ASP A 362 4.12 9.41 5.97
CA ASP A 362 4.25 10.86 6.12
C ASP A 362 4.14 11.57 4.75
N ALA A 363 3.89 12.88 4.79
CA ALA A 363 4.09 13.78 3.65
C ALA A 363 5.14 14.83 4.01
N ARG A 364 6.15 15.00 3.16
CA ARG A 364 7.28 15.93 3.39
C ARG A 364 7.65 16.76 2.17
N GLY A 365 7.11 16.43 1.00
CA GLY A 365 7.43 17.12 -0.25
C GLY A 365 6.90 18.56 -0.27
N VAL A 366 7.55 19.37 -1.08
CA VAL A 366 7.13 20.74 -1.42
C VAL A 366 7.10 20.92 -2.93
N LEU A 367 6.23 21.80 -3.41
CA LEU A 367 6.10 22.10 -4.83
C LEU A 367 7.40 22.72 -5.38
N PRO A 368 8.06 22.11 -6.38
CA PRO A 368 9.28 22.67 -6.98
C PRO A 368 8.99 23.83 -7.95
N VAL A 369 7.72 24.13 -8.21
CA VAL A 369 7.21 25.15 -9.14
C VAL A 369 5.95 25.75 -8.54
N SER A 370 5.54 26.97 -8.92
CA SER A 370 4.17 27.38 -8.60
C SER A 370 3.20 26.61 -9.50
N ALA A 371 2.26 25.90 -8.88
CA ALA A 371 1.25 25.12 -9.56
C ALA A 371 -0.06 25.90 -9.78
N HIS A 372 -0.30 26.94 -8.99
CA HIS A 372 -1.47 27.83 -9.05
C HIS A 372 -1.08 29.19 -8.41
N PRO A 373 -1.75 30.33 -8.69
CA PRO A 373 -1.49 31.60 -8.00
C PRO A 373 -1.51 31.50 -6.46
N LEU A 374 -2.36 30.63 -5.92
CA LEU A 374 -2.47 30.34 -4.49
C LEU A 374 -1.56 29.19 -4.00
N LEU A 375 -0.83 28.53 -4.90
CA LEU A 375 0.11 27.44 -4.60
C LEU A 375 1.49 27.79 -5.18
N PRO A 376 2.21 28.76 -4.58
CA PRO A 376 3.53 29.19 -5.03
C PRO A 376 4.58 28.07 -4.88
N VAL A 377 5.77 28.31 -5.43
CA VAL A 377 6.92 27.42 -5.23
C VAL A 377 7.21 27.25 -3.73
N ASN A 378 7.70 26.08 -3.33
CA ASN A 378 7.97 25.66 -1.95
C ASN A 378 6.72 25.48 -1.06
N THR A 379 5.51 25.53 -1.64
CA THR A 379 4.29 25.14 -0.91
C THR A 379 4.28 23.64 -0.64
N GLY A 380 4.08 23.25 0.62
CA GLY A 380 3.84 21.87 1.04
C GLY A 380 3.41 21.83 2.50
N ILE A 381 2.49 20.92 2.82
CA ILE A 381 1.96 20.72 4.16
C ILE A 381 2.46 19.37 4.65
N SER A 382 3.13 19.38 5.80
CA SER A 382 3.58 18.14 6.42
C SER A 382 2.40 17.35 6.99
N ILE A 383 2.34 16.07 6.66
CA ILE A 383 1.38 15.12 7.24
C ILE A 383 2.17 14.07 8.00
N SER A 384 1.77 13.79 9.24
CA SER A 384 2.35 12.72 10.04
C SER A 384 1.53 11.44 9.90
N LYS A 385 2.20 10.31 9.78
CA LYS A 385 1.58 8.98 9.84
C LYS A 385 0.90 8.77 11.19
N ILE A 386 -0.22 8.05 11.18
CA ILE A 386 -1.10 7.84 12.33
C ILE A 386 -1.19 6.37 12.76
N GLY A 387 -0.16 5.59 12.46
CA GLY A 387 -0.05 4.19 12.88
C GLY A 387 -0.98 3.23 12.13
N ARG A 388 -1.36 3.55 10.89
CA ARG A 388 -1.99 2.58 9.99
C ARG A 388 -0.94 1.72 9.31
N LEU A 389 -1.33 0.51 8.88
CA LEU A 389 -0.47 -0.35 8.06
C LEU A 389 -0.08 0.36 6.76
N ALA A 390 1.23 0.52 6.54
CA ALA A 390 1.83 0.90 5.26
C ALA A 390 2.07 -0.33 4.38
N TYR A 391 2.48 -0.14 3.13
CA TYR A 391 2.80 -1.19 2.17
C TYR A 391 4.06 -0.84 1.39
N GLY A 392 4.96 -1.82 1.22
CA GLY A 392 6.21 -1.66 0.47
C GLY A 392 7.02 -2.95 0.43
N LEU A 393 8.31 -2.83 0.14
CA LEU A 393 9.22 -3.97 -0.02
C LEU A 393 9.73 -4.55 1.32
N PRO A 394 9.99 -5.87 1.41
CA PRO A 394 10.56 -6.52 2.60
C PRO A 394 11.82 -5.85 3.14
N GLU A 395 12.72 -5.42 2.27
CA GLU A 395 14.00 -4.86 2.63
C GLU A 395 13.85 -3.51 3.34
N SER A 396 12.77 -2.78 3.05
CA SER A 396 12.47 -1.50 3.70
C SER A 396 12.14 -1.63 5.20
N VAL A 397 12.02 -2.86 5.72
CA VAL A 397 11.83 -3.18 7.14
C VAL A 397 12.82 -4.25 7.62
N GLY A 398 13.93 -4.46 6.90
CA GLY A 398 14.97 -5.41 7.28
C GLY A 398 14.61 -6.89 7.11
N LEU A 399 13.75 -7.23 6.15
CA LEU A 399 13.50 -8.61 5.71
C LEU A 399 14.12 -8.86 4.34
N ASP A 400 14.65 -10.07 4.14
CA ASP A 400 15.18 -10.55 2.86
C ASP A 400 14.04 -11.16 2.02
N SER A 401 13.69 -10.50 0.92
CA SER A 401 12.64 -10.96 0.00
C SER A 401 12.93 -12.32 -0.64
N LYS A 402 14.20 -12.68 -0.87
CA LYS A 402 14.58 -13.98 -1.44
C LYS A 402 14.35 -15.10 -0.43
N ARG A 403 14.63 -14.87 0.85
CA ARG A 403 14.30 -15.83 1.92
C ARG A 403 12.79 -16.00 2.07
N LEU A 404 12.02 -14.91 1.97
CA LEU A 404 10.57 -14.95 2.00
C LEU A 404 9.94 -15.74 0.84
N LEU A 405 10.61 -15.91 -0.32
CA LEU A 405 10.11 -16.77 -1.41
C LEU A 405 9.91 -18.23 -0.98
N LYS A 406 10.55 -18.68 0.10
CA LYS A 406 10.29 -20.03 0.66
C LYS A 406 8.87 -20.17 1.20
N ILE A 407 8.18 -19.06 1.51
CA ILE A 407 6.75 -19.06 1.82
C ILE A 407 5.94 -19.49 0.59
N ASP A 408 6.27 -18.99 -0.62
CA ASP A 408 5.62 -19.40 -1.87
C ASP A 408 5.75 -20.92 -2.06
N SER A 409 6.95 -21.48 -1.83
CA SER A 409 7.18 -22.93 -1.95
C SER A 409 6.32 -23.74 -0.98
N LEU A 410 6.22 -23.30 0.28
CA LEU A 410 5.37 -23.95 1.28
C LEU A 410 3.88 -23.83 0.94
N ALA A 411 3.46 -22.68 0.39
CA ALA A 411 2.09 -22.47 -0.04
C ALA A 411 1.73 -23.38 -1.22
N HIS A 412 2.58 -23.44 -2.26
CA HIS A 412 2.38 -24.36 -3.39
C HIS A 412 2.36 -25.82 -2.96
N TYR A 413 3.28 -26.24 -2.07
CA TYR A 413 3.28 -27.58 -1.49
C TYR A 413 1.97 -27.90 -0.76
N THR A 414 1.43 -26.92 -0.02
CA THR A 414 0.16 -27.06 0.71
C THR A 414 -1.02 -27.31 -0.25
N ILE A 415 -1.06 -26.60 -1.38
CA ILE A 415 -2.08 -26.78 -2.43
C ILE A 415 -1.90 -28.13 -3.15
N GLU A 416 -0.67 -28.46 -3.57
CA GLU A 416 -0.35 -29.69 -4.29
C GLU A 416 -0.72 -30.93 -3.48
N LYS A 417 -0.45 -30.91 -2.17
CA LYS A 417 -0.79 -32.01 -1.25
C LYS A 417 -2.24 -31.97 -0.74
N LYS A 418 -3.08 -31.08 -1.30
CA LYS A 418 -4.50 -30.94 -0.95
C LYS A 418 -4.74 -30.77 0.55
N MET A 419 -3.82 -30.06 1.22
CA MET A 419 -3.97 -29.73 2.64
C MET A 419 -4.98 -28.60 2.84
N ALA A 420 -5.15 -27.74 1.83
CA ALA A 420 -6.23 -26.77 1.70
C ALA A 420 -6.47 -26.47 0.20
N PRO A 421 -7.69 -26.07 -0.21
CA PRO A 421 -7.97 -25.64 -1.58
C PRO A 421 -7.23 -24.36 -1.97
N GLY A 422 -7.14 -23.42 -1.02
CA GLY A 422 -6.55 -22.11 -1.23
C GLY A 422 -6.24 -21.40 0.08
N MET A 423 -5.42 -20.35 0.00
CA MET A 423 -5.03 -19.56 1.16
C MET A 423 -4.65 -18.12 0.83
N GLN A 424 -4.77 -17.24 1.83
CA GLN A 424 -4.15 -15.92 1.87
C GLN A 424 -3.06 -15.89 2.93
N ILE A 425 -1.91 -15.32 2.59
CA ILE A 425 -0.78 -15.17 3.51
C ILE A 425 -0.35 -13.70 3.50
N LEU A 426 -0.26 -13.10 4.69
CA LEU A 426 0.19 -11.73 4.89
C LEU A 426 1.24 -11.67 6.00
N VAL A 427 2.32 -10.93 5.74
CA VAL A 427 3.35 -10.58 6.72
C VAL A 427 3.54 -9.07 6.74
N ALA A 428 3.42 -8.50 7.92
CA ALA A 428 3.78 -7.13 8.23
C ALA A 428 4.92 -7.10 9.24
N LYS A 429 5.83 -6.15 9.09
CA LYS A 429 6.87 -5.83 10.07
C LYS A 429 6.95 -4.31 10.22
N GLN A 430 7.11 -3.80 11.44
CA GLN A 430 7.24 -2.36 11.71
C GLN A 430 6.07 -1.54 11.14
N GLY A 431 4.86 -2.07 11.23
CA GLY A 431 3.66 -1.43 10.69
C GLY A 431 3.61 -1.34 9.16
N LYS A 432 4.45 -2.08 8.43
CA LYS A 432 4.42 -2.15 6.96
C LYS A 432 4.17 -3.58 6.49
N VAL A 433 3.15 -3.78 5.66
CA VAL A 433 2.87 -5.04 4.97
C VAL A 433 3.86 -5.20 3.82
N VAL A 434 4.62 -6.28 3.85
CA VAL A 434 5.73 -6.53 2.91
C VAL A 434 5.65 -7.86 2.18
N TYR A 435 4.80 -8.77 2.65
CA TYR A 435 4.41 -9.96 1.92
C TYR A 435 2.89 -10.10 1.98
N ARG A 436 2.25 -10.22 0.81
CA ARG A 436 0.79 -10.36 0.70
C ARG A 436 0.46 -11.12 -0.58
N LYS A 437 0.15 -12.40 -0.48
CA LYS A 437 -0.10 -13.28 -1.63
C LYS A 437 -1.29 -14.21 -1.40
N ASN A 438 -1.90 -14.60 -2.50
CA ASN A 438 -3.04 -15.50 -2.58
C ASN A 438 -2.60 -16.75 -3.36
N PHE A 439 -3.02 -17.93 -2.91
CA PHE A 439 -2.65 -19.20 -3.53
C PHE A 439 -3.86 -20.13 -3.67
N GLY A 440 -3.87 -20.96 -4.71
CA GLY A 440 -4.89 -21.97 -4.93
C GLY A 440 -6.26 -21.37 -5.29
N THR A 441 -7.31 -22.11 -4.95
CA THR A 441 -8.70 -21.84 -5.35
C THR A 441 -9.63 -21.93 -4.14
N LEU A 442 -10.89 -21.52 -4.30
CA LEU A 442 -11.88 -21.59 -3.22
C LEU A 442 -12.30 -23.03 -2.91
N ASP A 443 -12.33 -23.91 -3.91
CA ASP A 443 -13.01 -25.20 -3.86
C ASP A 443 -12.36 -26.28 -4.75
N TYR A 444 -11.06 -26.17 -5.02
CA TYR A 444 -10.30 -27.00 -5.98
C TYR A 444 -10.69 -26.81 -7.46
N ASN A 445 -11.56 -25.85 -7.79
CA ASN A 445 -11.84 -25.47 -9.17
C ASN A 445 -10.94 -24.30 -9.61
N GLU A 446 -10.14 -24.49 -10.65
CA GLU A 446 -9.21 -23.48 -11.18
C GLU A 446 -9.91 -22.18 -11.63
N ASN A 447 -11.22 -22.24 -11.96
CA ASN A 447 -12.02 -21.07 -12.31
C ASN A 447 -12.41 -20.20 -11.10
N HIS A 448 -12.18 -20.67 -9.87
CA HIS A 448 -12.49 -19.96 -8.64
C HIS A 448 -11.20 -19.63 -7.87
N PRO A 449 -10.30 -18.78 -8.41
CA PRO A 449 -9.03 -18.47 -7.75
C PRO A 449 -9.24 -17.71 -6.44
N VAL A 450 -8.34 -17.92 -5.48
CA VAL A 450 -8.25 -17.04 -4.30
C VAL A 450 -7.76 -15.66 -4.77
N THR A 451 -8.45 -14.61 -4.34
CA THR A 451 -8.10 -13.21 -4.63
C THR A 451 -7.92 -12.43 -3.34
N GLU A 452 -7.47 -11.18 -3.42
CA GLU A 452 -7.39 -10.28 -2.27
C GLU A 452 -8.76 -9.98 -1.64
N ASN A 453 -9.84 -10.20 -2.38
CA ASN A 453 -11.22 -10.03 -1.92
C ASN A 453 -11.82 -11.31 -1.34
N THR A 454 -11.10 -12.44 -1.37
CA THR A 454 -11.62 -13.68 -0.80
C THR A 454 -11.79 -13.55 0.71
N ILE A 455 -12.96 -13.95 1.19
CA ILE A 455 -13.39 -13.92 2.59
C ILE A 455 -13.47 -15.35 3.11
N TYR A 456 -12.82 -15.60 4.25
CA TYR A 456 -12.77 -16.89 4.92
C TYR A 456 -13.61 -16.90 6.18
N ASP A 457 -14.18 -18.05 6.53
CA ASP A 457 -14.65 -18.31 7.89
C ASP A 457 -13.44 -18.35 8.83
N LEU A 458 -13.38 -17.41 9.76
CA LEU A 458 -12.23 -17.23 10.64
C LEU A 458 -12.23 -18.19 11.84
N ALA A 459 -13.29 -18.98 12.01
CA ALA A 459 -13.46 -19.93 13.10
C ALA A 459 -13.06 -19.30 14.45
N SER A 460 -12.18 -19.96 15.20
CA SER A 460 -11.79 -19.53 16.54
C SER A 460 -11.00 -18.23 16.62
N LEU A 461 -10.51 -17.67 15.50
CA LEU A 461 -9.98 -16.29 15.52
C LEU A 461 -11.07 -15.27 15.94
N THR A 462 -12.35 -15.61 15.78
CA THR A 462 -13.49 -14.80 16.28
C THR A 462 -13.32 -14.41 17.74
N LYS A 463 -12.70 -15.26 18.57
CA LYS A 463 -12.42 -14.94 19.98
C LYS A 463 -11.60 -13.68 20.12
N ILE A 464 -10.44 -13.66 19.48
CA ILE A 464 -9.47 -12.56 19.61
C ILE A 464 -9.81 -11.36 18.70
N LEU A 465 -10.66 -11.56 17.69
CA LEU A 465 -11.06 -10.51 16.75
C LEU A 465 -12.41 -9.86 17.10
N ALA A 466 -13.26 -10.51 17.90
CA ALA A 466 -14.57 -9.99 18.27
C ALA A 466 -14.84 -9.93 19.77
N THR A 467 -14.86 -11.08 20.45
CA THR A 467 -15.27 -11.11 21.87
C THR A 467 -14.23 -10.50 22.80
N LEU A 468 -12.95 -10.82 22.60
CA LEU A 468 -11.84 -10.35 23.42
C LEU A 468 -11.68 -8.81 23.42
N PRO A 469 -11.68 -8.10 22.27
CA PRO A 469 -11.53 -6.65 22.27
C PRO A 469 -12.69 -5.95 23.00
N GLU A 470 -13.92 -6.46 22.86
CA GLU A 470 -15.08 -5.95 23.62
C GLU A 470 -14.94 -6.19 25.13
N MET A 471 -14.46 -7.37 25.51
CA MET A 471 -14.19 -7.68 26.92
C MET A 471 -13.05 -6.83 27.48
N MET A 472 -12.00 -6.52 26.71
CA MET A 472 -10.92 -5.61 27.14
C MET A 472 -11.43 -4.17 27.29
N LYS A 473 -12.33 -3.74 26.41
CA LYS A 473 -12.98 -2.42 26.49
C LYS A 473 -13.84 -2.31 27.74
N MET A 474 -14.69 -3.30 28.03
CA MET A 474 -15.48 -3.34 29.26
C MET A 474 -14.61 -3.41 30.53
N PHE A 475 -13.49 -4.15 30.48
CA PHE A 475 -12.52 -4.16 31.58
C PHE A 475 -11.94 -2.76 31.83
N SER A 476 -11.56 -2.04 30.77
CA SER A 476 -11.06 -0.65 30.85
C SER A 476 -12.10 0.33 31.42
N GLN A 477 -13.38 0.00 31.27
CA GLN A 477 -14.51 0.77 31.80
C GLN A 477 -14.91 0.37 33.23
N ASN A 478 -14.16 -0.55 33.86
CA ASN A 478 -14.44 -1.13 35.18
C ASN A 478 -15.78 -1.88 35.28
N ASP A 479 -16.31 -2.38 34.15
CA ASP A 479 -17.55 -3.18 34.15
C ASP A 479 -17.38 -4.56 34.79
N TYR A 480 -16.15 -5.07 34.80
CA TYR A 480 -15.72 -6.24 35.55
C TYR A 480 -14.22 -6.17 35.80
N ASN A 481 -13.69 -7.05 36.65
CA ASN A 481 -12.25 -7.24 36.82
C ASN A 481 -11.86 -8.71 36.61
N ILE A 482 -10.58 -9.02 36.47
CA ILE A 482 -10.11 -10.39 36.20
C ILE A 482 -10.49 -11.41 37.31
N ASN A 483 -10.71 -10.94 38.54
CA ASN A 483 -11.14 -11.75 39.67
C ASN A 483 -12.66 -11.87 39.81
N SER A 484 -13.45 -11.10 39.05
CA SER A 484 -14.90 -11.28 38.95
C SER A 484 -15.21 -12.72 38.58
N THR A 485 -16.35 -13.22 39.02
CA THR A 485 -16.84 -14.56 38.68
C THR A 485 -17.90 -14.50 37.59
N PHE A 486 -18.28 -15.65 37.02
CA PHE A 486 -19.40 -15.69 36.10
C PHE A 486 -20.73 -15.25 36.73
N SER A 487 -20.95 -15.46 38.04
CA SER A 487 -22.15 -14.94 38.70
C SER A 487 -22.15 -13.41 38.87
N ASP A 488 -20.97 -12.78 38.90
CA ASP A 488 -20.87 -11.31 38.91
C ASP A 488 -21.27 -10.73 37.54
N LEU A 489 -20.89 -11.39 36.45
CA LEU A 489 -21.24 -10.99 35.09
C LEU A 489 -22.69 -11.35 34.73
N LEU A 490 -23.13 -12.55 35.10
CA LEU A 490 -24.43 -13.13 34.78
C LEU A 490 -25.10 -13.61 36.08
N PRO A 491 -25.88 -12.75 36.77
CA PRO A 491 -26.49 -13.08 38.06
C PRO A 491 -27.34 -14.35 38.06
N GLU A 492 -27.91 -14.75 36.92
CA GLU A 492 -28.66 -16.00 36.77
C GLU A 492 -27.81 -17.26 37.06
N LEU A 493 -26.48 -17.16 37.05
CA LEU A 493 -25.57 -18.29 37.31
C LEU A 493 -25.31 -18.54 38.80
N LYS A 494 -25.79 -17.70 39.71
CA LYS A 494 -25.46 -17.72 41.15
C LYS A 494 -25.68 -19.08 41.83
N ASN A 495 -26.69 -19.83 41.40
CA ASN A 495 -27.05 -21.13 41.99
C ASN A 495 -26.56 -22.33 41.16
N THR A 496 -25.53 -22.14 40.33
CA THR A 496 -25.00 -23.16 39.42
C THR A 496 -23.55 -23.50 39.74
N ASN A 497 -23.05 -24.64 39.25
CA ASN A 497 -21.62 -24.98 39.39
C ASN A 497 -20.70 -24.03 38.59
N LYS A 498 -21.25 -23.10 37.79
CA LYS A 498 -20.49 -22.08 37.05
C LYS A 498 -20.28 -20.80 37.84
N ALA A 499 -21.05 -20.57 38.91
CA ALA A 499 -21.12 -19.30 39.64
C ALA A 499 -19.73 -18.74 39.98
N ASN A 500 -18.88 -19.56 40.60
CA ASN A 500 -17.62 -19.15 41.21
C ASN A 500 -16.41 -19.23 40.28
N ILE A 501 -16.60 -19.55 39.00
CA ILE A 501 -15.49 -19.57 38.04
C ILE A 501 -15.06 -18.13 37.79
N LYS A 502 -13.81 -17.80 38.15
CA LYS A 502 -13.24 -16.48 37.90
C LYS A 502 -13.00 -16.25 36.42
N ILE A 503 -13.17 -15.00 35.97
CA ILE A 503 -12.99 -14.61 34.57
C ILE A 503 -11.54 -14.84 34.11
N ILE A 504 -10.54 -14.63 34.98
CA ILE A 504 -9.14 -14.97 34.70
C ILE A 504 -8.95 -16.46 34.36
N ASN A 505 -9.63 -17.36 35.07
CA ASN A 505 -9.59 -18.81 34.81
C ASN A 505 -10.34 -19.17 33.53
N ALA A 506 -11.45 -18.49 33.25
CA ALA A 506 -12.22 -18.69 32.04
C ALA A 506 -11.45 -18.31 30.76
N PHE A 507 -10.82 -17.12 30.74
CA PHE A 507 -10.02 -16.66 29.60
C PHE A 507 -8.77 -17.50 29.34
N SER A 508 -8.14 -18.01 30.40
CA SER A 508 -6.91 -18.80 30.32
C SER A 508 -7.15 -20.30 30.13
N HIS A 509 -8.40 -20.75 29.95
CA HIS A 509 -8.75 -22.18 29.89
C HIS A 509 -8.33 -22.99 31.13
N ASN A 510 -8.36 -22.35 32.29
CA ASN A 510 -8.02 -22.93 33.61
C ASN A 510 -9.24 -22.99 34.54
N GLY A 511 -10.46 -22.98 33.97
CA GLY A 511 -11.73 -22.85 34.69
C GLY A 511 -12.52 -24.15 34.90
N LEU A 512 -11.89 -25.32 34.70
CA LEU A 512 -12.53 -26.64 34.83
C LEU A 512 -13.70 -26.90 33.87
N LEU A 513 -13.87 -26.11 32.82
CA LEU A 513 -14.97 -26.30 31.87
C LEU A 513 -14.67 -27.46 30.92
N GLN A 514 -15.73 -28.16 30.48
CA GLN A 514 -15.63 -29.13 29.39
C GLN A 514 -15.13 -28.44 28.12
N SER A 515 -14.45 -29.19 27.25
CA SER A 515 -13.88 -28.61 26.03
C SER A 515 -14.96 -28.15 25.03
N TRP A 516 -15.94 -29.01 24.79
CA TRP A 516 -16.98 -28.81 23.79
C TRP A 516 -18.26 -29.56 24.15
N ILE A 517 -19.40 -28.99 23.77
CA ILE A 517 -20.71 -29.64 23.89
C ILE A 517 -21.33 -29.71 22.49
N PRO A 518 -21.61 -30.92 21.96
CA PRO A 518 -22.25 -31.07 20.67
C PRO A 518 -23.75 -30.78 20.79
N PHE A 519 -24.14 -29.51 20.62
CA PHE A 519 -25.54 -29.10 20.78
C PHE A 519 -26.46 -29.75 19.76
N TYR A 520 -25.99 -29.91 18.52
CA TYR A 520 -26.78 -30.40 17.38
C TYR A 520 -27.12 -31.89 17.42
N LEU A 521 -26.36 -32.74 18.14
CA LEU A 521 -26.51 -34.21 18.06
C LEU A 521 -27.91 -34.71 18.42
N LYS A 522 -28.60 -34.03 19.36
CA LYS A 522 -29.98 -34.38 19.76
C LYS A 522 -31.05 -33.81 18.81
N THR A 523 -30.64 -33.06 17.79
CA THR A 523 -31.53 -32.37 16.84
C THR A 523 -31.53 -33.02 15.46
N VAL A 524 -30.79 -34.12 15.29
CA VAL A 524 -30.71 -34.88 14.04
C VAL A 524 -31.19 -36.32 14.25
N THR A 525 -31.61 -36.97 13.16
CA THR A 525 -31.96 -38.41 13.15
C THR A 525 -30.71 -39.27 13.34
N PRO A 526 -30.85 -40.58 13.63
CA PRO A 526 -29.72 -41.52 13.58
C PRO A 526 -29.00 -41.54 12.22
N GLN A 527 -29.71 -41.25 11.13
CA GLN A 527 -29.17 -41.08 9.78
C GLN A 527 -28.60 -39.67 9.54
N LYS A 528 -28.38 -38.90 10.61
CA LYS A 528 -27.76 -37.57 10.62
C LYS A 528 -28.50 -36.50 9.81
N LYS A 529 -29.83 -36.61 9.68
CA LYS A 529 -30.66 -35.61 9.00
C LYS A 529 -31.32 -34.65 10.01
N PRO A 530 -31.48 -33.34 9.70
CA PRO A 530 -32.20 -32.41 10.56
C PRO A 530 -33.62 -32.91 10.89
N LEU A 531 -33.97 -32.94 12.18
CA LEU A 531 -35.32 -33.29 12.63
C LEU A 531 -36.27 -32.10 12.42
N THR A 532 -37.45 -32.35 11.84
CA THR A 532 -38.49 -31.33 11.61
C THR A 532 -39.02 -30.69 12.90
N ALA A 533 -38.89 -31.39 14.04
CA ALA A 533 -39.22 -30.84 15.36
C ALA A 533 -38.29 -29.69 15.81
N TYR A 534 -37.11 -29.59 15.21
CA TYR A 534 -36.10 -28.56 15.54
C TYR A 534 -35.79 -27.64 14.36
N TYR A 535 -36.05 -28.07 13.11
CA TYR A 535 -35.73 -27.31 11.91
C TYR A 535 -36.89 -27.24 10.91
N ASN A 536 -36.94 -26.12 10.18
CA ASN A 536 -37.81 -25.90 9.04
C ASN A 536 -36.98 -25.42 7.83
N THR A 537 -37.37 -25.79 6.61
CA THR A 537 -36.69 -25.34 5.38
C THR A 537 -37.09 -23.93 4.95
N GLN A 538 -38.19 -23.42 5.50
CA GLN A 538 -38.68 -22.07 5.32
C GLN A 538 -38.61 -21.30 6.64
N LYS A 539 -38.37 -19.99 6.54
CA LYS A 539 -38.40 -19.11 7.70
C LYS A 539 -39.86 -18.92 8.12
N THR A 540 -40.18 -19.21 9.38
CA THR A 540 -41.48 -18.94 9.99
C THR A 540 -41.29 -18.20 11.31
N ASP A 541 -42.39 -17.79 11.94
CA ASP A 541 -42.34 -17.11 13.25
C ASP A 541 -41.70 -18.00 14.31
N ASP A 542 -41.98 -19.32 14.32
CA ASP A 542 -41.40 -20.26 15.27
C ASP A 542 -40.00 -20.74 14.88
N PHE A 543 -39.65 -20.70 13.58
CA PHE A 543 -38.37 -21.17 13.01
C PHE A 543 -37.68 -20.03 12.25
N SER A 544 -37.03 -19.14 12.99
CA SER A 544 -36.42 -17.93 12.42
C SER A 544 -34.89 -17.91 12.48
N VAL A 545 -34.25 -18.85 13.19
CA VAL A 545 -32.80 -18.84 13.44
C VAL A 545 -32.06 -19.54 12.29
N PRO A 546 -31.36 -18.82 11.39
CA PRO A 546 -30.70 -19.46 10.25
C PRO A 546 -29.46 -20.25 10.71
N VAL A 547 -29.42 -21.53 10.37
CA VAL A 547 -28.24 -22.40 10.64
C VAL A 547 -27.48 -22.78 9.36
N ALA A 548 -28.15 -22.73 8.20
CA ALA A 548 -27.58 -22.91 6.87
C ALA A 548 -28.53 -22.32 5.81
N LYS A 549 -28.19 -22.43 4.52
CA LYS A 549 -29.07 -22.00 3.43
C LYS A 549 -30.38 -22.80 3.49
N ASN A 550 -31.51 -22.09 3.53
CA ASN A 550 -32.86 -22.66 3.61
C ASN A 550 -33.02 -23.68 4.74
N LEU A 551 -32.41 -23.44 5.90
CA LEU A 551 -32.55 -24.28 7.08
C LEU A 551 -32.56 -23.38 8.33
N TYR A 552 -33.71 -23.35 9.01
CA TYR A 552 -33.98 -22.48 10.14
C TYR A 552 -34.32 -23.33 11.35
N MET A 553 -33.67 -23.04 12.48
CA MET A 553 -33.94 -23.69 13.75
C MET A 553 -35.05 -22.97 14.51
N ARG A 554 -35.81 -23.72 15.32
CA ARG A 554 -36.77 -23.15 16.28
C ARG A 554 -36.11 -22.11 17.20
N ASN A 555 -36.85 -21.05 17.53
CA ASN A 555 -36.30 -19.85 18.18
C ASN A 555 -35.78 -20.08 19.61
N ASP A 556 -36.50 -20.90 20.37
CA ASP A 556 -36.27 -21.17 21.81
C ASP A 556 -35.10 -22.11 22.09
N TYR A 557 -34.55 -22.79 21.08
CA TYR A 557 -33.45 -23.75 21.30
C TYR A 557 -32.16 -23.08 21.80
N LYS A 558 -32.01 -21.76 21.60
CA LYS A 558 -30.90 -21.00 22.19
C LYS A 558 -30.87 -21.10 23.71
N ASP A 559 -32.03 -21.16 24.37
CA ASP A 559 -32.12 -21.35 25.82
C ASP A 559 -31.61 -22.73 26.22
N THR A 560 -31.89 -23.75 25.42
CA THR A 560 -31.36 -25.11 25.63
C THR A 560 -29.84 -25.16 25.50
N ILE A 561 -29.23 -24.38 24.59
CA ILE A 561 -27.77 -24.28 24.48
C ILE A 561 -27.19 -23.74 25.79
N TYR A 562 -27.69 -22.61 26.28
CA TYR A 562 -27.22 -22.02 27.53
C TYR A 562 -27.46 -22.95 28.71
N GLN A 563 -28.65 -23.56 28.80
CA GLN A 563 -28.98 -24.48 29.89
C GLN A 563 -28.04 -25.69 29.92
N ARG A 564 -27.71 -26.27 28.75
CA ARG A 564 -26.74 -27.37 28.67
C ARG A 564 -25.32 -26.95 29.10
N ILE A 565 -24.94 -25.69 28.88
CA ILE A 565 -23.66 -25.18 29.39
C ILE A 565 -23.71 -25.06 30.91
N VAL A 566 -24.80 -24.50 31.44
CA VAL A 566 -25.03 -24.36 32.89
C VAL A 566 -24.99 -25.72 33.58
N ASP A 567 -25.72 -26.70 33.06
CA ASP A 567 -25.88 -28.03 33.65
C ASP A 567 -24.67 -28.94 33.45
N SER A 568 -23.74 -28.59 32.55
CA SER A 568 -22.56 -29.43 32.29
C SER A 568 -21.67 -29.57 33.54
N ASP A 569 -21.10 -30.75 33.75
CA ASP A 569 -20.19 -30.97 34.87
C ASP A 569 -18.86 -30.22 34.67
N LEU A 570 -18.29 -29.74 35.77
CA LEU A 570 -16.90 -29.29 35.78
C LEU A 570 -15.96 -30.50 35.77
N LEU A 571 -14.76 -30.30 35.23
CA LEU A 571 -13.67 -31.25 35.35
C LEU A 571 -13.34 -31.47 36.82
N THR A 572 -13.11 -32.73 37.18
CA THR A 572 -12.77 -33.14 38.55
C THR A 572 -11.33 -32.76 38.96
N LYS A 573 -10.47 -32.44 37.99
CA LYS A 573 -9.07 -32.06 38.22
C LYS A 573 -8.73 -30.77 37.48
N LYS A 574 -8.04 -29.86 38.18
CA LYS A 574 -7.49 -28.64 37.61
C LYS A 574 -6.36 -28.96 36.65
N ARG A 575 -6.55 -28.58 35.39
CA ARG A 575 -5.57 -28.67 34.31
C ARG A 575 -5.99 -27.73 33.18
N TYR A 576 -5.03 -27.36 32.35
CA TYR A 576 -5.33 -26.74 31.06
C TYR A 576 -6.22 -27.68 30.21
N LEU A 577 -7.38 -27.18 29.79
CA LEU A 577 -8.23 -27.80 28.78
C LEU A 577 -8.86 -26.71 27.93
N TYR A 578 -8.51 -26.66 26.64
CA TYR A 578 -9.14 -25.75 25.69
C TYR A 578 -10.67 -25.91 25.73
N SER A 579 -11.39 -24.81 25.90
CA SER A 579 -12.84 -24.77 26.06
C SER A 579 -13.44 -23.55 25.37
N ASP A 580 -14.45 -23.79 24.54
CA ASP A 580 -15.22 -22.73 23.89
C ASP A 580 -16.35 -22.19 24.78
N LEU A 581 -16.74 -22.92 25.82
CA LEU A 581 -17.90 -22.63 26.67
C LEU A 581 -17.87 -21.24 27.34
N PRO A 582 -16.71 -20.72 27.82
CA PRO A 582 -16.62 -19.35 28.34
C PRO A 582 -17.17 -18.29 27.38
N TYR A 583 -16.91 -18.46 26.08
CA TYR A 583 -17.23 -17.45 25.08
C TYR A 583 -18.72 -17.36 24.76
N TYR A 584 -19.49 -18.42 25.03
CA TYR A 584 -20.96 -18.34 25.03
C TYR A 584 -21.45 -17.42 26.15
N LEU A 585 -20.88 -17.57 27.35
CA LEU A 585 -21.23 -16.75 28.50
C LEU A 585 -20.74 -15.30 28.34
N PHE A 586 -19.53 -15.09 27.81
CA PHE A 586 -19.04 -13.75 27.48
C PHE A 586 -19.92 -13.06 26.44
N LYS A 587 -20.31 -13.75 25.35
CA LYS A 587 -21.27 -13.20 24.40
C LYS A 587 -22.57 -12.81 25.08
N LYS A 588 -23.14 -13.70 25.91
CA LYS A 588 -24.39 -13.41 26.62
C LYS A 588 -24.26 -12.17 27.51
N TYR A 589 -23.17 -12.06 28.25
CA TYR A 589 -22.85 -10.88 29.08
C TYR A 589 -22.74 -9.61 28.23
N LEU A 590 -21.94 -9.64 27.16
CA LEU A 590 -21.76 -8.51 26.24
C LEU A 590 -23.11 -8.03 25.70
N GLU A 591 -23.96 -8.94 25.23
CA GLU A 591 -25.27 -8.60 24.63
C GLU A 591 -26.27 -8.09 25.68
N GLN A 592 -26.28 -8.68 26.89
CA GLN A 592 -27.14 -8.21 27.99
C GLN A 592 -26.72 -6.84 28.50
N LYS A 593 -25.41 -6.58 28.61
CA LYS A 593 -24.85 -5.31 29.10
C LYS A 593 -25.03 -4.19 28.07
N SER A 594 -24.71 -4.46 26.80
CA SER A 594 -24.78 -3.47 25.71
C SER A 594 -26.18 -3.30 25.09
N LYS A 595 -27.11 -4.22 25.37
CA LYS A 595 -28.46 -4.27 24.76
C LYS A 595 -28.45 -4.34 23.23
N THR A 596 -27.36 -4.83 22.63
CA THR A 596 -27.22 -5.07 21.19
C THR A 596 -26.52 -6.39 20.94
N SER A 597 -26.56 -6.92 19.71
CA SER A 597 -25.86 -8.16 19.39
C SER A 597 -24.34 -7.94 19.33
N LEU A 598 -23.56 -9.00 19.62
CA LEU A 598 -22.10 -8.95 19.49
C LEU A 598 -21.67 -8.52 18.07
N SER A 599 -22.41 -8.94 17.05
CA SER A 599 -22.13 -8.60 15.65
C SER A 599 -22.24 -7.10 15.37
N VAL A 600 -23.22 -6.41 15.97
CA VAL A 600 -23.40 -4.97 15.82
C VAL A 600 -22.37 -4.22 16.66
N LEU A 601 -22.11 -4.70 17.88
CA LEU A 601 -21.21 -4.06 18.83
C LEU A 601 -19.79 -3.94 18.24
N VAL A 602 -19.19 -5.06 17.85
CA VAL A 602 -17.80 -5.06 17.35
C VAL A 602 -17.64 -4.34 16.00
N GLN A 603 -18.67 -4.38 15.16
CA GLN A 603 -18.67 -3.66 13.89
C GLN A 603 -18.52 -2.16 14.12
N LYS A 604 -19.29 -1.62 15.07
CA LYS A 604 -19.30 -0.21 15.44
C LYS A 604 -18.03 0.19 16.20
N ASP A 605 -17.66 -0.59 17.21
CA ASP A 605 -16.64 -0.20 18.18
C ASP A 605 -15.22 -0.39 17.67
N PHE A 606 -15.01 -1.29 16.70
CA PHE A 606 -13.68 -1.61 16.17
C PHE A 606 -13.63 -1.55 14.64
N TYR A 607 -14.40 -2.39 13.93
CA TYR A 607 -14.13 -2.68 12.51
C TYR A 607 -14.29 -1.46 11.59
N GLN A 608 -15.36 -0.68 11.75
CA GLN A 608 -15.61 0.49 10.91
C GLN A 608 -14.52 1.55 11.07
N MET A 609 -14.11 1.84 12.31
CA MET A 609 -13.10 2.86 12.60
C MET A 609 -11.69 2.45 12.15
N LEU A 610 -11.34 1.16 12.29
CA LEU A 610 -10.09 0.60 11.76
C LEU A 610 -10.05 0.62 10.22
N GLY A 611 -11.20 0.71 9.56
CA GLY A 611 -11.34 0.50 8.13
C GLY A 611 -11.25 -0.97 7.74
N ALA A 612 -11.56 -1.88 8.68
CA ALA A 612 -11.57 -3.33 8.51
C ALA A 612 -12.96 -3.82 8.03
N TYR A 613 -13.44 -3.26 6.92
CA TYR A 613 -14.82 -3.40 6.46
C TYR A 613 -15.17 -4.78 5.87
N ARG A 614 -14.20 -5.68 5.69
CA ARG A 614 -14.40 -7.10 5.33
C ARG A 614 -14.45 -8.02 6.54
N LEU A 615 -14.06 -7.55 7.73
CA LEU A 615 -14.39 -8.27 8.97
C LEU A 615 -15.87 -8.08 9.25
N THR A 616 -16.64 -9.17 9.19
CA THR A 616 -18.07 -9.11 9.41
C THR A 616 -18.66 -10.45 9.84
N TYR A 617 -19.80 -10.40 10.51
CA TYR A 617 -20.71 -11.54 10.60
C TYR A 617 -21.65 -11.50 9.38
N PHE A 618 -22.31 -12.61 9.05
CA PHE A 618 -23.28 -12.65 7.94
C PHE A 618 -22.71 -12.17 6.59
N PRO A 619 -21.62 -12.76 6.08
CA PRO A 619 -20.92 -12.25 4.90
C PRO A 619 -21.80 -12.17 3.65
N LEU A 620 -22.83 -13.02 3.52
CA LEU A 620 -23.79 -13.00 2.41
C LEU A 620 -24.66 -11.74 2.34
N GLN A 621 -24.73 -10.95 3.41
CA GLN A 621 -25.44 -9.66 3.40
C GLN A 621 -24.59 -8.53 2.79
N HIS A 622 -23.28 -8.74 2.68
CA HIS A 622 -22.31 -7.70 2.32
C HIS A 622 -21.49 -8.03 1.08
N PHE A 623 -21.31 -9.31 0.79
CA PHE A 623 -20.40 -9.80 -0.25
C PHE A 623 -21.07 -10.85 -1.13
N PRO A 624 -20.75 -10.86 -2.43
CA PRO A 624 -21.23 -11.90 -3.34
C PRO A 624 -20.65 -13.26 -2.95
N LEU A 625 -21.42 -14.33 -3.21
CA LEU A 625 -21.08 -15.70 -2.81
C LEU A 625 -19.70 -16.13 -3.35
N GLU A 626 -19.35 -15.66 -4.55
CA GLU A 626 -18.11 -15.94 -5.28
C GLU A 626 -16.87 -15.42 -4.53
N GLN A 627 -17.02 -14.44 -3.64
CA GLN A 627 -15.93 -13.95 -2.80
C GLN A 627 -15.76 -14.76 -1.51
N ILE A 628 -16.73 -15.61 -1.14
CA ILE A 628 -16.71 -16.32 0.13
C ILE A 628 -16.23 -17.75 -0.08
N ALA A 629 -15.18 -18.17 0.62
CA ALA A 629 -14.67 -19.54 0.57
C ALA A 629 -15.67 -20.51 1.24
N PRO A 630 -15.96 -21.69 0.65
CA PRO A 630 -16.72 -22.74 1.32
C PRO A 630 -15.89 -23.35 2.46
N SER A 631 -16.57 -23.81 3.51
CA SER A 631 -15.92 -24.33 4.71
C SER A 631 -15.96 -25.85 4.81
N GLU A 632 -17.06 -26.51 4.46
CA GLU A 632 -17.20 -27.97 4.51
C GLU A 632 -18.38 -28.45 3.64
N VAL A 633 -18.34 -29.70 3.13
CA VAL A 633 -19.51 -30.44 2.69
C VAL A 633 -20.07 -31.22 3.90
N ASP A 634 -20.96 -30.58 4.66
CA ASP A 634 -21.50 -31.13 5.91
C ASP A 634 -22.54 -32.22 5.61
N ASN A 635 -22.22 -33.47 5.95
CA ASN A 635 -23.08 -34.64 5.79
C ASN A 635 -23.53 -35.26 7.13
N TYR A 636 -23.38 -34.53 8.24
CA TYR A 636 -23.67 -35.04 9.58
C TYR A 636 -24.60 -34.14 10.41
N PHE A 637 -24.84 -32.91 9.95
CA PHE A 637 -25.77 -31.97 10.55
C PHE A 637 -26.61 -31.29 9.47
N ARG A 638 -26.03 -30.35 8.71
CA ARG A 638 -26.78 -29.49 7.77
C ARG A 638 -27.10 -30.18 6.44
N ASN A 639 -26.44 -31.31 6.13
CA ASN A 639 -26.62 -32.10 4.90
C ASN A 639 -26.48 -31.27 3.61
N GLN A 640 -25.55 -30.31 3.60
CA GLN A 640 -25.28 -29.42 2.47
C GLN A 640 -23.85 -28.85 2.54
N MET A 641 -23.40 -28.24 1.43
CA MET A 641 -22.17 -27.45 1.43
C MET A 641 -22.35 -26.16 2.24
N VAL A 642 -21.50 -25.95 3.23
CA VAL A 642 -21.51 -24.78 4.10
C VAL A 642 -20.65 -23.68 3.47
N ARG A 643 -21.29 -22.65 2.94
CA ARG A 643 -20.65 -21.47 2.33
C ARG A 643 -21.41 -20.21 2.69
N GLY A 644 -20.73 -19.21 3.26
CA GLY A 644 -21.35 -17.98 3.76
C GLY A 644 -22.16 -18.12 5.05
N TYR A 645 -22.15 -19.30 5.65
CA TYR A 645 -22.66 -19.60 7.00
C TYR A 645 -21.49 -20.13 7.83
N VAL A 646 -21.50 -19.84 9.13
CA VAL A 646 -20.43 -20.28 10.04
C VAL A 646 -20.32 -21.81 10.06
N HIS A 647 -19.09 -22.30 10.00
CA HIS A 647 -18.72 -23.71 10.04
C HIS A 647 -19.12 -24.34 11.38
N ASP A 648 -18.77 -23.68 12.48
CA ASP A 648 -19.05 -24.14 13.85
C ASP A 648 -20.56 -24.34 14.07
N GLN A 649 -20.93 -25.55 14.49
CA GLN A 649 -22.34 -25.94 14.61
C GLN A 649 -23.02 -25.19 15.76
N GLY A 650 -22.31 -24.93 16.85
CA GLY A 650 -22.88 -24.24 18.01
C GLY A 650 -23.09 -22.74 17.79
N ALA A 651 -22.23 -22.08 17.02
CA ALA A 651 -22.44 -20.72 16.54
C ALA A 651 -23.56 -20.66 15.49
N ALA A 652 -23.63 -21.65 14.58
CA ALA A 652 -24.73 -21.75 13.61
C ALA A 652 -26.08 -21.82 14.33
N MET A 653 -26.20 -22.67 15.36
CA MET A 653 -27.41 -22.79 16.19
C MET A 653 -27.72 -21.53 17.03
N GLN A 654 -26.80 -20.58 17.18
CA GLN A 654 -27.10 -19.27 17.76
C GLN A 654 -27.58 -18.24 16.73
N GLY A 655 -27.71 -18.66 15.47
CA GLY A 655 -28.05 -17.81 14.33
C GLY A 655 -26.81 -17.19 13.68
N GLY A 656 -25.66 -17.87 13.72
CA GLY A 656 -24.42 -17.44 13.04
C GLY A 656 -23.49 -16.55 13.85
N VAL A 657 -23.91 -16.04 15.00
CA VAL A 657 -23.10 -15.21 15.90
C VAL A 657 -22.81 -16.00 17.17
N GLY A 658 -21.59 -16.50 17.32
CA GLY A 658 -21.07 -17.07 18.57
C GLY A 658 -19.96 -16.18 19.13
N GLY A 659 -19.74 -16.21 20.44
CA GLY A 659 -18.58 -15.52 21.02
C GLY A 659 -17.26 -16.19 20.64
N HIS A 660 -17.30 -17.47 20.27
CA HIS A 660 -16.14 -18.29 19.93
C HIS A 660 -15.92 -18.49 18.43
N ALA A 661 -16.93 -18.22 17.59
CA ALA A 661 -16.95 -18.44 16.15
C ALA A 661 -18.07 -17.64 15.45
N GLY A 662 -17.96 -17.42 14.14
CA GLY A 662 -18.99 -16.72 13.33
C GLY A 662 -18.47 -15.56 12.50
N LEU A 663 -17.25 -15.10 12.80
CA LEU A 663 -16.63 -14.00 12.09
C LEU A 663 -16.03 -14.47 10.76
N PHE A 664 -16.20 -13.65 9.73
CA PHE A 664 -15.61 -13.81 8.42
C PHE A 664 -14.66 -12.64 8.12
N GLY A 665 -13.63 -12.86 7.29
CA GLY A 665 -12.73 -11.79 6.86
C GLY A 665 -11.63 -12.23 5.91
N ASN A 666 -10.79 -11.27 5.50
CA ASN A 666 -9.61 -11.49 4.67
C ASN A 666 -8.31 -11.15 5.44
N ALA A 667 -7.15 -11.44 4.85
CA ALA A 667 -5.87 -11.28 5.52
C ALA A 667 -5.53 -9.82 5.88
N ASP A 668 -5.85 -8.85 5.02
CA ASP A 668 -5.61 -7.42 5.27
C ASP A 668 -6.36 -6.93 6.51
N ASP A 669 -7.63 -7.30 6.68
CA ASP A 669 -8.44 -6.79 7.78
C ASP A 669 -8.16 -7.49 9.12
N VAL A 670 -7.81 -8.78 9.08
CA VAL A 670 -7.25 -9.47 10.26
C VAL A 670 -5.94 -8.81 10.69
N ALA A 671 -5.07 -8.44 9.74
CA ALA A 671 -3.82 -7.77 10.05
C ALA A 671 -4.02 -6.41 10.74
N LYS A 672 -5.07 -5.64 10.40
CA LYS A 672 -5.39 -4.37 11.06
C LYS A 672 -5.73 -4.55 12.54
N MET A 673 -6.54 -5.55 12.88
CA MET A 673 -6.85 -5.88 14.28
C MET A 673 -5.59 -6.29 15.04
N MET A 674 -4.76 -7.15 14.44
CA MET A 674 -3.51 -7.59 15.07
C MET A 674 -2.48 -6.47 15.20
N GLN A 675 -2.42 -5.55 14.22
CA GLN A 675 -1.57 -4.36 14.30
C GLN A 675 -2.04 -3.41 15.42
N MET A 676 -3.36 -3.27 15.64
CA MET A 676 -3.90 -2.50 16.76
C MET A 676 -3.44 -3.08 18.11
N TYR A 677 -3.49 -4.41 18.28
CA TYR A 677 -2.95 -5.05 19.49
C TYR A 677 -1.43 -4.90 19.62
N LEU A 678 -0.68 -5.10 18.52
CA LEU A 678 0.77 -4.92 18.50
C LEU A 678 1.16 -3.50 18.92
N GLN A 679 0.39 -2.51 18.50
CA GLN A 679 0.51 -1.09 18.87
C GLN A 679 -0.20 -0.75 20.20
N GLN A 680 -0.39 -1.75 21.07
CA GLN A 680 -0.89 -1.57 22.44
C GLN A 680 -2.26 -0.89 22.53
N GLY A 681 -3.10 -1.05 21.52
CA GLY A 681 -4.44 -0.46 21.47
C GLY A 681 -4.55 0.76 20.56
N TYR A 682 -3.45 1.28 20.02
CA TYR A 682 -3.47 2.44 19.11
C TYR A 682 -3.53 2.00 17.65
N TYR A 683 -4.40 2.62 16.83
CA TYR A 683 -4.37 2.48 15.37
C TYR A 683 -5.11 3.63 14.70
N GLY A 684 -4.60 4.11 13.55
CA GLY A 684 -5.32 5.09 12.74
C GLY A 684 -5.63 6.42 13.44
N GLY A 685 -4.77 6.86 14.37
CA GLY A 685 -4.98 8.10 15.12
C GLY A 685 -5.89 7.96 16.35
N HIS A 686 -6.27 6.74 16.74
CA HIS A 686 -7.21 6.48 17.82
C HIS A 686 -6.72 5.40 18.79
N TRP A 687 -7.03 5.57 20.08
CA TRP A 687 -6.81 4.57 21.13
C TRP A 687 -8.08 3.75 21.33
N PHE A 688 -8.11 2.54 20.80
CA PHE A 688 -9.21 1.59 20.97
C PHE A 688 -9.18 0.92 22.35
N LEU A 689 -7.97 0.65 22.84
CA LEU A 689 -7.70 -0.03 24.11
C LEU A 689 -6.57 0.69 24.84
N GLN A 690 -6.55 0.57 26.17
CA GLN A 690 -5.45 1.09 26.97
C GLN A 690 -4.22 0.14 26.91
N PRO A 691 -2.98 0.65 26.78
CA PRO A 691 -1.77 -0.18 26.74
C PRO A 691 -1.65 -1.18 27.88
N GLN A 692 -1.98 -0.76 29.10
CA GLN A 692 -1.88 -1.58 30.30
C GLN A 692 -2.84 -2.77 30.24
N VAL A 693 -4.01 -2.61 29.60
CA VAL A 693 -4.99 -3.68 29.42
C VAL A 693 -4.52 -4.67 28.38
N VAL A 694 -4.00 -4.22 27.23
CA VAL A 694 -3.42 -5.12 26.23
C VAL A 694 -2.26 -5.94 26.82
N SER A 695 -1.37 -5.30 27.57
CA SER A 695 -0.26 -5.96 28.28
C SER A 695 -0.73 -7.00 29.30
N LEU A 696 -1.71 -6.66 30.14
CA LEU A 696 -2.30 -7.59 31.11
C LEU A 696 -2.87 -8.83 30.41
N PHE A 697 -3.64 -8.64 29.35
CA PHE A 697 -4.29 -9.75 28.64
C PHE A 697 -3.29 -10.60 27.84
N ASN A 698 -2.15 -10.05 27.45
CA ASN A 698 -1.04 -10.78 26.86
C ASN A 698 -0.17 -11.53 27.90
N THR A 699 -0.41 -11.34 29.20
CA THR A 699 0.39 -11.97 30.27
C THR A 699 -0.01 -13.43 30.50
N CYS A 700 0.98 -14.31 30.63
CA CYS A 700 0.77 -15.71 30.96
C CYS A 700 0.52 -15.89 32.48
N MET A 701 -0.74 -15.85 32.89
CA MET A 701 -1.11 -15.86 34.33
C MET A 701 -0.88 -17.22 35.02
N PHE A 702 -0.81 -18.31 34.26
CA PHE A 702 -0.75 -19.68 34.80
C PHE A 702 0.40 -20.50 34.19
N CYS A 703 1.49 -19.83 33.79
CA CYS A 703 2.66 -20.49 33.21
C CYS A 703 3.28 -21.54 34.14
N GLU A 704 3.33 -21.25 35.45
CA GLU A 704 3.82 -22.19 36.47
C GLU A 704 2.91 -23.43 36.62
N GLU A 705 1.64 -23.35 36.20
CA GLU A 705 0.70 -24.48 36.14
C GLU A 705 0.74 -25.20 34.78
N ASN A 706 1.83 -25.02 34.01
CA ASN A 706 2.01 -25.54 32.64
C ASN A 706 0.88 -25.09 31.68
N ASN A 707 0.37 -23.88 31.87
CA ASN A 707 -0.64 -23.27 31.01
C ASN A 707 -0.10 -22.01 30.36
N ARG A 708 0.30 -22.13 29.09
CA ARG A 708 0.87 -21.04 28.28
C ARG A 708 -0.09 -19.89 27.96
N ARG A 709 -1.39 -20.01 28.23
CA ARG A 709 -2.39 -19.07 27.72
C ARG A 709 -2.22 -17.68 28.33
N GLY A 710 -2.45 -16.67 27.49
CA GLY A 710 -2.81 -15.33 27.96
C GLY A 710 -4.27 -15.29 28.37
N LEU A 711 -4.78 -14.10 28.65
CA LEU A 711 -6.21 -13.91 28.82
C LEU A 711 -6.86 -13.80 27.43
N GLY A 712 -7.37 -14.93 26.92
CA GLY A 712 -8.01 -15.04 25.61
C GLY A 712 -7.04 -15.23 24.43
N PHE A 713 -5.78 -14.81 24.56
CA PHE A 713 -4.74 -15.07 23.56
C PHE A 713 -4.05 -16.43 23.73
N ASP A 714 -3.70 -17.05 22.60
CA ASP A 714 -2.64 -18.06 22.56
C ASP A 714 -1.28 -17.39 22.75
N LYS A 715 -0.37 -18.06 23.46
CA LYS A 715 1.05 -17.70 23.53
C LYS A 715 1.97 -18.84 23.07
N PRO A 716 3.27 -18.63 22.88
CA PRO A 716 4.18 -19.69 22.46
C PRO A 716 4.22 -20.85 23.44
N GLN A 717 4.70 -21.98 22.96
CA GLN A 717 4.92 -23.16 23.77
C GLN A 717 5.92 -22.93 24.91
N LEU A 718 5.70 -23.60 26.04
CA LEU A 718 6.63 -23.65 27.18
C LEU A 718 7.66 -24.78 27.03
N SER A 719 7.42 -25.71 26.11
CA SER A 719 8.27 -26.85 25.76
C SER A 719 8.50 -26.88 24.24
N GLU A 720 9.03 -27.97 23.69
CA GLU A 720 9.33 -28.06 22.24
C GLU A 720 8.07 -28.00 21.34
N GLU A 721 6.93 -28.54 21.80
CA GLU A 721 5.71 -28.62 21.01
C GLU A 721 4.72 -27.48 21.31
N GLY A 722 4.18 -26.85 20.25
CA GLY A 722 2.96 -26.05 20.36
C GLY A 722 2.62 -25.24 19.12
N PRO A 723 1.95 -24.07 19.28
CA PRO A 723 1.29 -23.41 18.16
C PRO A 723 2.21 -22.58 17.27
N THR A 724 3.48 -22.40 17.65
CA THR A 724 4.45 -21.57 16.93
C THR A 724 5.65 -22.38 16.44
N CYS A 725 6.55 -21.75 15.68
CA CYS A 725 7.85 -22.32 15.28
C CYS A 725 8.79 -22.67 16.45
N GLY A 726 8.52 -22.19 17.67
CA GLY A 726 9.48 -22.29 18.79
C GLY A 726 10.59 -21.24 18.71
N CYS A 727 10.51 -20.34 17.73
CA CYS A 727 11.48 -19.29 17.41
C CYS A 727 10.98 -17.88 17.76
N VAL A 728 9.85 -17.78 18.48
CA VAL A 728 9.21 -16.51 18.84
C VAL A 728 9.22 -16.30 20.35
N SER A 729 9.24 -15.05 20.79
CA SER A 729 9.33 -14.76 22.22
C SER A 729 7.99 -14.96 22.95
N MET A 730 8.05 -15.17 24.27
CA MET A 730 6.86 -15.24 25.14
C MET A 730 6.07 -13.94 25.22
N SER A 731 6.57 -12.80 24.72
CA SER A 731 5.75 -11.58 24.58
C SER A 731 4.83 -11.64 23.36
N SER A 732 5.08 -12.54 22.42
CA SER A 732 4.23 -12.75 21.24
C SER A 732 2.90 -13.46 21.57
N PHE A 733 1.90 -13.27 20.73
CA PHE A 733 0.54 -13.77 20.95
C PHE A 733 -0.24 -13.95 19.65
N GLY A 734 -1.31 -14.73 19.69
CA GLY A 734 -2.17 -14.91 18.54
C GLY A 734 -3.32 -15.87 18.81
N HIS A 735 -3.78 -16.54 17.77
CA HIS A 735 -4.72 -17.65 17.88
C HIS A 735 -4.72 -18.49 16.59
N SER A 736 -5.17 -19.75 16.68
CA SER A 736 -5.42 -20.62 15.52
C SER A 736 -6.92 -20.90 15.36
N GLY A 737 -7.41 -21.08 14.14
CA GLY A 737 -8.80 -21.40 13.85
C GLY A 737 -8.96 -22.80 13.25
N PHE A 738 -10.08 -23.44 13.57
CA PHE A 738 -10.39 -24.80 13.12
C PHE A 738 -10.41 -24.95 11.60
N THR A 739 -10.90 -23.94 10.88
CA THR A 739 -10.96 -23.89 9.41
C THR A 739 -9.59 -23.80 8.72
N GLY A 740 -8.50 -23.65 9.49
CA GLY A 740 -7.13 -23.53 8.99
C GLY A 740 -6.51 -22.18 9.18
N THR A 741 -7.29 -21.21 9.65
CA THR A 741 -6.84 -19.85 9.90
C THR A 741 -5.85 -19.77 11.06
N PHE A 742 -5.00 -18.75 11.04
CA PHE A 742 -3.99 -18.49 12.05
C PHE A 742 -3.54 -17.05 11.94
N THR A 743 -3.34 -16.41 13.09
CA THR A 743 -2.67 -15.13 13.12
C THR A 743 -1.84 -14.98 14.39
N TRP A 744 -0.74 -14.23 14.26
CA TRP A 744 0.24 -14.03 15.31
C TRP A 744 0.83 -12.63 15.25
N ALA A 745 1.04 -12.02 16.41
CA ALA A 745 1.75 -10.75 16.57
C ALA A 745 2.93 -10.96 17.52
N ASP A 746 4.10 -10.42 17.16
CA ASP A 746 5.30 -10.43 17.98
C ASP A 746 5.77 -8.98 18.26
N PRO A 747 5.57 -8.49 19.49
CA PRO A 747 6.05 -7.17 19.92
C PRO A 747 7.55 -6.97 19.83
N GLU A 748 8.37 -8.01 20.03
CA GLU A 748 9.83 -7.86 20.05
C GLU A 748 10.42 -7.65 18.66
N HIS A 749 9.87 -8.33 17.66
CA HIS A 749 10.30 -8.19 16.26
C HIS A 749 9.39 -7.28 15.44
N GLU A 750 8.34 -6.73 16.07
CA GLU A 750 7.29 -5.90 15.46
C GLU A 750 6.59 -6.58 14.26
N ILE A 751 6.35 -7.89 14.34
CA ILE A 751 5.80 -8.71 13.25
C ILE A 751 4.31 -8.98 13.45
N VAL A 752 3.54 -8.91 12.37
CA VAL A 752 2.20 -9.50 12.24
C VAL A 752 2.23 -10.55 11.14
N TYR A 753 1.79 -11.76 11.46
CA TYR A 753 1.64 -12.87 10.52
C TYR A 753 0.16 -13.28 10.46
N VAL A 754 -0.40 -13.35 9.26
CA VAL A 754 -1.75 -13.85 8.99
C VAL A 754 -1.68 -14.97 7.95
N PHE A 755 -2.33 -16.09 8.24
CA PHE A 755 -2.54 -17.21 7.34
C PHE A 755 -4.02 -17.60 7.38
N LEU A 756 -4.74 -17.41 6.28
CA LEU A 756 -6.14 -17.81 6.17
C LEU A 756 -6.28 -18.91 5.14
N SER A 757 -6.94 -20.01 5.49
CA SER A 757 -7.30 -21.07 4.55
C SER A 757 -8.67 -21.65 4.92
N ASN A 758 -9.19 -22.48 4.02
CA ASN A 758 -10.37 -23.30 4.23
C ASN A 758 -10.02 -24.79 4.18
N ARG A 759 -9.06 -25.23 5.01
CA ARG A 759 -8.57 -26.63 5.03
C ARG A 759 -9.66 -27.68 5.28
N THR A 760 -10.75 -27.27 5.91
CA THR A 760 -11.91 -28.12 6.22
C THR A 760 -12.76 -28.40 4.99
N TYR A 761 -12.46 -27.79 3.84
CA TYR A 761 -13.15 -28.09 2.59
C TYR A 761 -12.40 -29.17 1.78
N PRO A 762 -13.08 -30.24 1.34
CA PRO A 762 -14.50 -30.52 1.54
C PRO A 762 -14.85 -31.21 2.87
N SER A 763 -13.87 -31.71 3.65
CA SER A 763 -14.11 -32.43 4.90
C SER A 763 -13.30 -31.88 6.07
N ALA A 764 -13.94 -31.67 7.22
CA ALA A 764 -13.29 -31.23 8.46
C ALA A 764 -12.24 -32.21 9.00
N GLU A 765 -12.28 -33.48 8.56
CA GLU A 765 -11.32 -34.53 8.95
C GLU A 765 -9.92 -34.32 8.33
N ASN A 766 -9.78 -33.41 7.36
CA ASN A 766 -8.50 -33.11 6.73
C ASN A 766 -7.56 -32.38 7.69
N ASN A 767 -6.72 -33.15 8.39
CA ASN A 767 -5.75 -32.64 9.36
C ASN A 767 -4.32 -32.49 8.80
N LEU A 768 -4.12 -32.62 7.47
CA LEU A 768 -2.79 -32.61 6.86
C LEU A 768 -2.03 -31.31 7.13
N LEU A 769 -2.69 -30.16 7.01
CA LEU A 769 -2.09 -28.84 7.27
C LEU A 769 -1.49 -28.73 8.69
N ILE A 770 -2.15 -29.37 9.66
CA ILE A 770 -1.73 -29.38 11.07
C ILE A 770 -0.59 -30.39 11.25
N LYS A 771 -0.75 -31.62 10.76
CA LYS A 771 0.27 -32.68 10.82
C LYS A 771 1.61 -32.23 10.21
N GLU A 772 1.55 -31.50 9.10
CA GLU A 772 2.71 -30.99 8.39
C GLU A 772 3.27 -29.68 8.95
N SER A 773 2.65 -29.12 9.99
CA SER A 773 3.08 -27.90 10.67
C SER A 773 3.33 -26.72 9.72
N ILE A 774 2.54 -26.61 8.64
CA ILE A 774 2.74 -25.61 7.57
C ILE A 774 2.81 -24.19 8.13
N ARG A 775 1.92 -23.85 9.06
CA ARG A 775 1.85 -22.51 9.68
C ARG A 775 3.12 -22.18 10.48
N SER A 776 3.60 -23.11 11.29
CA SER A 776 4.85 -22.95 12.05
C SER A 776 6.09 -22.93 11.14
N LYS A 777 6.10 -23.73 10.07
CA LYS A 777 7.18 -23.69 9.06
C LYS A 777 7.23 -22.35 8.32
N ILE A 778 6.08 -21.80 7.93
CA ILE A 778 6.00 -20.45 7.35
C ILE A 778 6.43 -19.40 8.37
N GLN A 779 5.98 -19.51 9.63
CA GLN A 779 6.43 -18.63 10.70
C GLN A 779 7.96 -18.66 10.82
N GLN A 780 8.60 -19.83 10.86
CA GLN A 780 10.06 -19.94 10.89
C GLN A 780 10.72 -19.20 9.73
N VAL A 781 10.20 -19.36 8.50
CA VAL A 781 10.73 -18.65 7.32
C VAL A 781 10.69 -17.13 7.47
N ILE A 782 9.65 -16.59 8.12
CA ILE A 782 9.54 -15.14 8.37
C ILE A 782 10.68 -14.66 9.27
N TYR A 783 11.02 -15.42 10.32
CA TYR A 783 12.10 -15.06 11.25
C TYR A 783 13.47 -15.30 10.64
N ASP A 784 13.64 -16.40 9.89
CA ASP A 784 14.86 -16.66 9.11
C ASP A 784 15.13 -15.57 8.07
N ALA A 785 14.09 -14.87 7.62
CA ALA A 785 14.21 -13.76 6.66
C ALA A 785 14.66 -12.44 7.29
N ILE A 786 14.73 -12.33 8.63
CA ILE A 786 15.25 -11.12 9.29
C ILE A 786 16.73 -10.96 8.95
N ILE A 787 17.09 -9.82 8.37
CA ILE A 787 18.47 -9.46 8.07
C ILE A 787 19.12 -9.06 9.39
N THR A 788 20.02 -9.90 9.92
CA THR A 788 20.89 -9.50 11.02
C THR A 788 21.88 -8.44 10.51
N GLN A 789 21.91 -7.29 11.18
CA GLN A 789 22.87 -6.21 10.89
C GLN A 789 24.29 -6.60 11.28
#